data_AF-A0A522W6A5-F1
#
_entry.id   AF-A0A522W6A5-F1
#
_cell.length_a   1.000
_cell.length_b   1.000
_cell.length_c   1.000
_cell.angle_alpha   90.00
_cell.angle_beta   90.00
_cell.angle_gamma   90.00
#
_symmetry.space_group_name_H-M   'P 1'
#
loop_
_entity.id
_entity.type
_entity.pdbx_description
1 polymer ?
#
loop_
_entity_poly.entity_id
_entity_poly.type
_entity_poly.pdbx_seq_one_letter_code
_entity_poly.pdbx_strand_id
1 'polypeptide(L)'
;FRVWQDLNHDGVSDDGEVKTLAEWGITAIDLSGIPVTADPGTIGPYDNEITAVSQFSRADGGTGMVGDVGFRYSDFGYTRSADGTGVVLSGQDGSRIRQFTDDSAHVLDVLAAGLDGALGGAGVDVLTNAGSANAAMLDGGAGDDSLIGGDGGDWLAGGAGADTLIGGAAHDALFIDAQDAQIDGKGGFDVAVVATTMAVSLDLGSGHIEAAQGNVGNDAFTTTGTAGFQADGGAGDDTLIGGGGDDVLSGGLGADTLVGGAGSDSLFIDASDRVVLGGEDFDAVYVATADGVTLDVGVAGIEMATGNDGADVFFTTGADAVLLAGGGGADTLTGGGGNDTLVGGLGGDVLDGGAGDDVAVYLGLFADYRVTRNADGSVTVTDDKPELWGDEGTDILRNVERLTFADRTVYVDGRNNAPVADRFSWAKGYAGQWLRLTSAELLAAHGDLDGDGMSVASVAGAVHGQVQLSGGDVWFLPESGYTGRARFDYVVRDAHGAETTATAVVTVQGEKPTDSYFDYQWHLDAIGAPAVWPDYTGKGVTVSILDQGIDYSHPDLDGSYDTSRDWDYVQGDADPFPTVGGEGHGTELAGIVAAERNGTGVVGIAYGARLVGSRVGVSPLSLSWGGWAQAFRDQAKYDVVNMSWGSASFACNAENSYYKQYFLDPMAEAARQGRGGLGTVFVASGGNDRGSGGNANYDNKNNSRFVTAVAALGHDGKFASYSSPGASLLVTAPGDYIIGTDAKDPYGYITGGDYLAGSGTSASAPVVAGVVALLLEANPNLGARDVQEILALSARKTDAASAGWAWNGAAGWNGGGMHVSHDYGMGAVDARAAVRLAETWTAQRTFTNEAGASYAVSQSQAIPDLGEIVQSVSVPAGLDIEHVELYVDIGHASVRDLAITLVSPDGTESLLLDRPDRDPVDIYGTDSGVLRFTFSSTRHWGETGAGTWTLKVRDLVGGNVGTLNAWRLTLYGDAPATNDTYVYTDEYKDFTALADSGRRLLEDTDGGSDAINAAAVSADLLIDLNAGASSWVAENTLTIADGTAIENAFGGDGDDWMVGNATANDLRGGRDYGPEAMGARAA
;
A
#
# COMPACT_ATOMS: atom_id res chain seq x y z
N PHE A 1 -4.01 -20.47 -39.24
CA PHE A 1 -5.09 -20.03 -40.14
C PHE A 1 -6.21 -21.06 -40.13
N ARG A 2 -7.45 -20.65 -39.81
CA ARG A 2 -8.65 -21.48 -39.92
C ARG A 2 -9.51 -20.91 -41.05
N VAL A 3 -10.13 -21.79 -41.83
CA VAL A 3 -11.05 -21.48 -42.91
C VAL A 3 -12.45 -21.76 -42.40
N TRP A 4 -13.25 -20.70 -42.35
CA TRP A 4 -14.68 -20.80 -42.11
C TRP A 4 -15.39 -21.11 -43.44
N GLN A 5 -16.27 -22.10 -43.40
CA GLN A 5 -17.25 -22.33 -44.45
C GLN A 5 -18.61 -22.30 -43.80
N ASP A 6 -19.39 -21.27 -44.11
CA ASP A 6 -20.79 -21.17 -43.76
C ASP A 6 -21.57 -22.33 -44.44
N LEU A 7 -21.83 -23.41 -43.70
CA LEU A 7 -22.49 -24.61 -44.22
C LEU A 7 -24.01 -24.45 -44.20
N ASN A 8 -24.51 -23.58 -43.33
CA ASN A 8 -25.92 -23.36 -43.11
C ASN A 8 -26.45 -22.11 -43.87
N HIS A 9 -25.56 -21.30 -44.43
CA HIS A 9 -25.79 -20.05 -45.19
C HIS A 9 -26.39 -18.90 -44.36
N ASP A 10 -26.11 -18.82 -43.06
CA ASP A 10 -26.63 -17.76 -42.19
C ASP A 10 -25.67 -16.58 -41.97
N GLY A 11 -24.44 -16.67 -42.45
CA GLY A 11 -23.43 -15.63 -42.30
C GLY A 11 -22.81 -15.53 -40.90
N VAL A 12 -22.97 -16.53 -40.03
CA VAL A 12 -22.43 -16.59 -38.67
C VAL A 12 -21.59 -17.85 -38.48
N SER A 13 -20.45 -17.74 -37.80
CA SER A 13 -19.59 -18.91 -37.59
C SER A 13 -20.11 -19.83 -36.48
N ASP A 14 -20.63 -20.99 -36.86
CA ASP A 14 -21.10 -22.04 -35.95
C ASP A 14 -20.01 -23.07 -35.58
N ASP A 15 -20.28 -23.82 -34.50
CA ASP A 15 -19.43 -24.92 -34.03
C ASP A 15 -19.26 -26.00 -35.11
N GLY A 16 -18.01 -26.17 -35.58
CA GLY A 16 -17.64 -27.13 -36.63
C GLY A 16 -17.57 -26.56 -38.04
N GLU A 17 -17.91 -25.29 -38.25
CA GLU A 17 -17.78 -24.60 -39.55
C GLU A 17 -16.40 -23.98 -39.77
N VAL A 18 -15.67 -23.72 -38.68
CA VAL A 18 -14.32 -23.14 -38.69
C VAL A 18 -13.27 -24.23 -38.49
N LYS A 19 -12.58 -24.63 -39.55
CA LYS A 19 -11.54 -25.68 -39.49
C LYS A 19 -10.21 -25.21 -40.03
N THR A 20 -9.11 -25.76 -39.53
CA THR A 20 -7.77 -25.56 -40.10
C THR A 20 -7.67 -26.09 -41.52
N LEU A 21 -6.69 -25.60 -42.29
CA LEU A 21 -6.41 -26.11 -43.64
C LEU A 21 -6.13 -27.61 -43.65
N ALA A 22 -5.47 -28.13 -42.61
CA ALA A 22 -5.18 -29.56 -42.45
C ALA A 22 -6.46 -30.39 -42.23
N GLU A 23 -7.41 -29.89 -41.44
CA GLU A 23 -8.71 -30.53 -41.20
C GLU A 23 -9.59 -30.53 -42.46
N TRP A 24 -9.45 -29.54 -43.34
CA TRP A 24 -10.04 -29.54 -44.69
C TRP A 24 -9.29 -30.41 -45.70
N GLY A 25 -8.21 -31.06 -45.27
CA GLY A 25 -7.36 -31.88 -46.10
C GLY A 25 -6.60 -31.09 -47.16
N ILE A 26 -6.46 -29.76 -47.05
CA ILE A 26 -5.74 -28.93 -48.02
C ILE A 26 -4.24 -29.07 -47.77
N THR A 27 -3.51 -29.55 -48.78
CA THR A 27 -2.08 -29.85 -48.69
C THR A 27 -1.19 -28.80 -49.35
N ALA A 28 -1.73 -28.03 -50.29
CA ALA A 28 -1.03 -26.92 -50.93
C ALA A 28 -2.02 -25.91 -51.51
N ILE A 29 -1.68 -24.63 -51.48
CA ILE A 29 -2.38 -23.55 -52.20
C ILE A 29 -1.37 -22.97 -53.19
N ASP A 30 -1.75 -22.92 -54.47
CA ASP A 30 -0.94 -22.27 -55.49
C ASP A 30 -1.03 -20.75 -55.31
N LEU A 31 0.11 -20.09 -55.16
CA LEU A 31 0.18 -18.63 -54.96
C LEU A 31 0.43 -17.87 -56.27
N SER A 32 0.48 -18.55 -57.41
CA SER A 32 0.68 -17.94 -58.73
C SER A 32 -0.63 -17.49 -59.42
N GLY A 33 -1.63 -17.13 -58.61
CA GLY A 33 -3.00 -16.84 -59.05
C GLY A 33 -3.11 -15.89 -60.25
N ILE A 34 -4.11 -16.13 -61.10
CA ILE A 34 -4.39 -15.31 -62.28
C ILE A 34 -5.26 -14.12 -61.82
N PRO A 35 -4.84 -12.86 -62.06
CA PRO A 35 -5.69 -11.70 -61.81
C PRO A 35 -6.99 -11.82 -62.61
N VAL A 36 -8.12 -11.59 -61.96
CA VAL A 36 -9.41 -11.55 -62.67
C VAL A 36 -9.57 -10.14 -63.22
N THR A 37 -9.26 -9.92 -64.50
CA THR A 37 -9.61 -8.66 -65.16
C THR A 37 -11.12 -8.64 -65.41
N ALA A 38 -11.89 -8.07 -64.49
CA ALA A 38 -13.29 -7.77 -64.73
C ALA A 38 -13.42 -6.68 -65.80
N ASP A 39 -14.42 -6.81 -66.68
CA ASP A 39 -14.85 -5.74 -67.59
C ASP A 39 -15.51 -4.63 -66.74
N PRO A 40 -14.92 -3.41 -66.68
CA PRO A 40 -15.36 -2.37 -65.74
C PRO A 40 -16.81 -1.89 -65.93
N GLY A 41 -17.50 -2.33 -66.99
CA GLY A 41 -18.88 -1.94 -67.28
C GLY A 41 -19.98 -2.84 -66.70
N THR A 42 -19.65 -3.96 -66.05
CA THR A 42 -20.66 -4.97 -65.60
C THR A 42 -20.77 -5.16 -64.10
N ILE A 43 -19.91 -4.53 -63.31
CA ILE A 43 -19.96 -4.56 -61.85
C ILE A 43 -20.34 -3.15 -61.39
N GLY A 44 -21.38 -3.02 -60.56
CA GLY A 44 -21.77 -1.71 -60.05
C GLY A 44 -20.63 -1.11 -59.21
N PRO A 45 -20.51 0.22 -59.09
CA PRO A 45 -19.45 0.86 -58.30
C PRO A 45 -19.41 0.50 -56.80
N TYR A 46 -20.28 -0.40 -56.34
CA TYR A 46 -20.55 -0.73 -54.94
C TYR A 46 -20.63 -2.23 -54.62
N ASP A 47 -20.19 -3.15 -55.51
CA ASP A 47 -20.16 -4.60 -55.26
C ASP A 47 -18.79 -5.10 -54.71
N ASN A 48 -18.75 -6.24 -54.02
CA ASN A 48 -17.49 -6.91 -53.62
C ASN A 48 -16.70 -7.40 -54.86
N GLU A 49 -15.38 -7.25 -54.85
CA GLU A 49 -14.53 -7.52 -56.03
C GLU A 49 -13.65 -8.75 -55.84
N ILE A 50 -13.70 -9.74 -56.75
CA ILE A 50 -12.71 -10.84 -56.78
C ILE A 50 -11.52 -10.38 -57.62
N THR A 51 -10.38 -10.14 -56.98
CA THR A 51 -9.17 -9.52 -57.58
C THR A 51 -8.26 -10.57 -58.24
N ALA A 52 -8.24 -11.80 -57.73
CA ALA A 52 -7.49 -12.91 -58.31
C ALA A 52 -8.14 -14.26 -57.98
N VAL A 53 -7.89 -15.28 -58.82
CA VAL A 53 -8.26 -16.66 -58.51
C VAL A 53 -7.08 -17.62 -58.70
N SER A 54 -7.00 -18.62 -57.84
CA SER A 54 -5.99 -19.67 -57.86
C SER A 54 -6.59 -21.04 -57.53
N GLN A 55 -5.76 -22.08 -57.49
CA GLN A 55 -6.16 -23.43 -57.11
C GLN A 55 -5.48 -23.89 -55.82
N PHE A 56 -6.17 -24.72 -55.05
CA PHE A 56 -5.59 -25.48 -53.96
C PHE A 56 -5.76 -26.98 -54.19
N SER A 57 -4.85 -27.77 -53.62
CA SER A 57 -4.85 -29.24 -53.69
C SER A 57 -5.17 -29.83 -52.32
N ARG A 58 -5.80 -31.01 -52.32
CA ARG A 58 -6.15 -31.78 -51.12
C ARG A 58 -5.39 -33.10 -51.01
N ALA A 59 -5.31 -33.64 -49.81
CA ALA A 59 -4.59 -34.88 -49.46
C ALA A 59 -5.18 -36.13 -50.13
N ASP A 60 -6.46 -36.10 -50.50
CA ASP A 60 -7.14 -37.14 -51.27
C ASP A 60 -6.87 -37.05 -52.79
N GLY A 61 -6.06 -36.07 -53.23
CA GLY A 61 -5.75 -35.79 -54.62
C GLY A 61 -6.75 -34.88 -55.33
N GLY A 62 -7.80 -34.40 -54.66
CA GLY A 62 -8.75 -33.44 -55.21
C GLY A 62 -8.16 -32.02 -55.31
N THR A 63 -8.71 -31.19 -56.19
CA THR A 63 -8.36 -29.77 -56.30
C THR A 63 -9.61 -28.88 -56.18
N GLY A 64 -9.44 -27.63 -55.75
CA GLY A 64 -10.49 -26.62 -55.64
C GLY A 64 -9.99 -25.23 -56.01
N MET A 65 -10.90 -24.28 -56.22
CA MET A 65 -10.56 -22.88 -56.53
C MET A 65 -10.58 -22.03 -55.26
N VAL A 66 -9.70 -21.05 -55.18
CA VAL A 66 -9.67 -20.01 -54.14
C VAL A 66 -9.60 -18.64 -54.81
N GLY A 67 -10.35 -17.66 -54.31
CA GLY A 67 -10.34 -16.28 -54.79
C GLY A 67 -9.78 -15.32 -53.74
N ASP A 68 -9.05 -14.30 -54.20
CA ASP A 68 -8.78 -13.08 -53.45
C ASP A 68 -9.97 -12.13 -53.63
N VAL A 69 -10.57 -11.65 -52.53
CA VAL A 69 -11.81 -10.87 -52.55
C VAL A 69 -11.64 -9.59 -51.73
N GLY A 70 -11.77 -8.44 -52.38
CA GLY A 70 -11.93 -7.16 -51.72
C GLY A 70 -13.39 -6.97 -51.29
N PHE A 71 -13.63 -7.10 -49.98
CA PHE A 71 -14.93 -6.78 -49.39
C PHE A 71 -15.06 -5.26 -49.20
N ARG A 72 -16.18 -4.67 -49.63
CA ARG A 72 -16.54 -3.29 -49.27
C ARG A 72 -17.66 -3.35 -48.23
N TYR A 73 -17.41 -2.80 -47.05
CA TYR A 73 -18.36 -2.74 -45.94
C TYR A 73 -18.70 -1.29 -45.62
N SER A 74 -19.89 -1.08 -45.04
CA SER A 74 -20.32 0.19 -44.45
C SER A 74 -20.59 -0.05 -42.98
N ASP A 75 -20.01 0.78 -42.12
CA ASP A 75 -20.10 0.68 -40.67
C ASP A 75 -21.48 1.01 -40.07
N PHE A 76 -22.40 1.58 -40.86
CA PHE A 76 -23.60 2.25 -40.34
C PHE A 76 -24.93 1.52 -40.59
N GLY A 77 -24.94 0.38 -41.30
CA GLY A 77 -26.12 -0.52 -41.35
C GLY A 77 -27.43 0.07 -41.91
N TYR A 78 -27.42 0.70 -43.10
CA TYR A 78 -28.64 1.20 -43.76
C TYR A 78 -28.97 0.45 -45.07
N THR A 79 -30.26 0.47 -45.44
CA THR A 79 -30.76 -0.02 -46.74
C THR A 79 -31.10 1.17 -47.64
N ARG A 80 -30.82 1.04 -48.93
CA ARG A 80 -30.99 2.12 -49.93
C ARG A 80 -32.09 1.76 -50.92
N SER A 81 -33.09 2.62 -51.09
CA SER A 81 -34.17 2.43 -52.07
C SER A 81 -34.37 3.67 -52.96
N ALA A 82 -34.31 3.51 -54.27
CA ALA A 82 -34.54 4.60 -55.22
C ALA A 82 -36.02 4.67 -55.62
N ASP A 83 -36.58 5.87 -55.75
CA ASP A 83 -38.01 6.08 -56.05
C ASP A 83 -38.31 6.99 -57.25
N GLY A 84 -37.27 7.40 -57.99
CA GLY A 84 -37.41 8.22 -59.19
C GLY A 84 -37.30 9.72 -58.98
N THR A 85 -37.25 10.20 -57.72
CA THR A 85 -36.96 11.61 -57.35
C THR A 85 -35.71 11.75 -56.47
N GLY A 86 -35.09 10.63 -56.12
CA GLY A 86 -33.91 10.56 -55.28
C GLY A 86 -33.79 9.16 -54.66
N VAL A 87 -33.22 9.13 -53.47
CA VAL A 87 -32.96 7.91 -52.70
C VAL A 87 -33.51 8.06 -51.30
N VAL A 88 -34.14 7.01 -50.77
CA VAL A 88 -34.46 6.89 -49.35
C VAL A 88 -33.48 5.93 -48.69
N LEU A 89 -32.78 6.43 -47.69
CA LEU A 89 -31.94 5.67 -46.76
C LEU A 89 -32.82 5.20 -45.60
N SER A 90 -32.78 3.92 -45.27
CA SER A 90 -33.57 3.34 -44.16
C SER A 90 -32.68 2.56 -43.22
N GLY A 91 -32.56 3.05 -41.98
CA GLY A 91 -31.81 2.42 -40.91
C GLY A 91 -32.49 1.17 -40.37
N GLN A 92 -31.74 0.32 -39.66
CA GLN A 92 -32.27 -0.86 -38.98
C GLN A 92 -33.19 -0.51 -37.81
N ASP A 93 -33.03 0.68 -37.25
CA ASP A 93 -33.86 1.29 -36.20
C ASP A 93 -35.21 1.80 -36.73
N GLY A 94 -35.40 1.82 -38.05
CA GLY A 94 -36.61 2.31 -38.72
C GLY A 94 -36.53 3.76 -39.19
N SER A 95 -35.42 4.47 -38.94
CA SER A 95 -35.21 5.85 -39.36
C SER A 95 -35.13 5.96 -40.89
N ARG A 96 -35.72 7.00 -41.48
CA ARG A 96 -35.85 7.19 -42.93
C ARG A 96 -35.46 8.59 -43.37
N ILE A 97 -34.37 8.71 -44.12
CA ILE A 97 -33.87 9.99 -44.65
C ILE A 97 -34.00 9.99 -46.17
N ARG A 98 -34.48 11.10 -46.74
CA ARG A 98 -34.44 11.31 -48.20
C ARG A 98 -33.18 12.04 -48.61
N GLN A 99 -32.51 11.55 -49.64
CA GLN A 99 -31.42 12.24 -50.31
C GLN A 99 -31.84 12.56 -51.74
N PHE A 100 -31.90 13.85 -52.08
CA PHE A 100 -32.07 14.29 -53.46
C PHE A 100 -30.76 14.08 -54.22
N THR A 101 -30.86 13.68 -55.50
CA THR A 101 -29.69 13.36 -56.33
C THR A 101 -29.63 14.19 -57.61
N ASP A 102 -30.48 15.21 -57.70
CA ASP A 102 -30.50 16.18 -58.79
C ASP A 102 -30.39 17.60 -58.23
N ASP A 103 -29.99 18.54 -59.09
CA ASP A 103 -29.71 19.93 -58.73
C ASP A 103 -30.93 20.85 -58.92
N SER A 104 -32.15 20.29 -58.86
CA SER A 104 -33.39 21.07 -59.00
C SER A 104 -33.86 21.58 -57.65
N ALA A 105 -34.69 22.63 -57.64
CA ALA A 105 -35.38 23.09 -56.44
C ALA A 105 -36.47 22.09 -56.01
N HIS A 106 -36.48 21.74 -54.72
CA HIS A 106 -37.43 20.83 -54.08
C HIS A 106 -38.21 21.53 -52.96
N VAL A 107 -39.44 21.05 -52.72
CA VAL A 107 -40.25 21.47 -51.58
C VAL A 107 -40.74 20.21 -50.88
N LEU A 108 -40.28 19.99 -49.66
CA LEU A 108 -40.55 18.77 -48.90
C LEU A 108 -40.97 19.10 -47.46
N ASP A 109 -42.11 18.54 -47.09
CA ASP A 109 -42.53 18.38 -45.69
C ASP A 109 -42.18 16.94 -45.28
N VAL A 110 -41.15 16.79 -44.43
CA VAL A 110 -40.63 15.46 -44.05
C VAL A 110 -41.62 14.71 -43.15
N LEU A 111 -42.36 15.42 -42.30
CA LEU A 111 -43.42 14.84 -41.47
C LEU A 111 -44.54 14.27 -42.35
N ALA A 112 -45.03 15.06 -43.31
CA ALA A 112 -46.07 14.61 -44.24
C ALA A 112 -45.61 13.44 -45.14
N ALA A 113 -44.31 13.35 -45.42
CA ALA A 113 -43.70 12.27 -46.18
C ALA A 113 -43.39 11.01 -45.34
N GLY A 114 -43.53 11.07 -44.02
CA GLY A 114 -43.17 9.98 -43.11
C GLY A 114 -41.67 9.68 -43.14
N LEU A 115 -40.86 10.74 -43.12
CA LEU A 115 -39.41 10.75 -43.11
C LEU A 115 -38.93 11.46 -41.83
N ASP A 116 -37.74 11.09 -41.38
CA ASP A 116 -37.05 11.66 -40.21
C ASP A 116 -35.98 12.68 -40.65
N GLY A 117 -35.81 12.91 -41.96
CA GLY A 117 -34.86 13.88 -42.47
C GLY A 117 -34.78 13.97 -43.98
N ALA A 118 -34.09 14.99 -44.47
CA ALA A 118 -33.85 15.24 -45.88
C ALA A 118 -32.47 15.87 -46.12
N LEU A 119 -31.80 15.45 -47.20
CA LEU A 119 -30.57 16.01 -47.72
C LEU A 119 -30.84 16.56 -49.13
N GLY A 120 -30.67 17.87 -49.28
CA GLY A 120 -30.91 18.66 -50.48
C GLY A 120 -29.81 18.54 -51.55
N GLY A 121 -30.06 19.22 -52.67
CA GLY A 121 -29.21 19.23 -53.85
C GLY A 121 -28.47 20.55 -54.02
N ALA A 122 -28.16 20.94 -55.26
CA ALA A 122 -27.65 22.28 -55.58
C ALA A 122 -28.76 23.29 -55.98
N GLY A 123 -30.02 22.95 -55.71
CA GLY A 123 -31.19 23.77 -56.05
C GLY A 123 -31.72 24.50 -54.81
N VAL A 124 -32.56 25.52 -55.03
CA VAL A 124 -33.21 26.27 -53.94
C VAL A 124 -34.30 25.41 -53.30
N ASP A 125 -33.99 24.78 -52.18
CA ASP A 125 -34.78 23.79 -51.49
C ASP A 125 -35.56 24.39 -50.30
N VAL A 126 -36.79 23.90 -50.08
CA VAL A 126 -37.62 24.25 -48.93
C VAL A 126 -37.95 22.97 -48.16
N LEU A 127 -37.26 22.75 -47.04
CA LEU A 127 -37.35 21.55 -46.21
C LEU A 127 -38.00 21.90 -44.87
N THR A 128 -39.09 21.21 -44.52
CA THR A 128 -39.91 21.56 -43.35
C THR A 128 -40.32 20.33 -42.54
N ASN A 129 -40.27 20.44 -41.22
CA ASN A 129 -40.78 19.48 -40.24
C ASN A 129 -41.75 20.15 -39.23
N ALA A 130 -42.35 21.28 -39.65
CA ALA A 130 -43.21 22.13 -38.83
C ALA A 130 -44.38 21.38 -38.17
N GLY A 131 -44.51 21.51 -36.84
CA GLY A 131 -45.56 20.88 -36.03
C GLY A 131 -45.32 19.40 -35.68
N SER A 132 -44.15 18.86 -36.01
CA SER A 132 -43.65 17.59 -35.48
C SER A 132 -43.04 17.80 -34.11
N ALA A 133 -43.28 16.88 -33.16
CA ALA A 133 -42.54 16.82 -31.89
C ALA A 133 -41.31 15.90 -31.98
N ASN A 134 -41.07 15.28 -33.13
CA ASN A 134 -39.92 14.42 -33.37
C ASN A 134 -38.81 15.24 -34.03
N ALA A 135 -37.57 14.99 -33.59
CA ALA A 135 -36.36 15.51 -34.21
C ALA A 135 -36.25 15.11 -35.69
N ALA A 136 -35.77 16.04 -36.51
CA ALA A 136 -35.45 15.86 -37.91
C ALA A 136 -34.03 16.35 -38.22
N MET A 137 -33.41 15.71 -39.23
CA MET A 137 -32.16 16.18 -39.82
C MET A 137 -32.42 16.75 -41.22
N LEU A 138 -32.21 18.06 -41.38
CA LEU A 138 -32.43 18.81 -42.62
C LEU A 138 -31.09 19.40 -43.08
N ASP A 139 -30.68 19.06 -44.29
CA ASP A 139 -29.49 19.62 -44.97
C ASP A 139 -29.95 20.20 -46.31
N GLY A 140 -29.71 21.49 -46.56
CA GLY A 140 -30.09 22.20 -47.79
C GLY A 140 -29.17 21.87 -48.97
N GLY A 141 -27.89 21.65 -48.70
CA GLY A 141 -26.89 21.38 -49.72
C GLY A 141 -26.27 22.67 -50.27
N ALA A 142 -26.53 23.01 -51.53
CA ALA A 142 -26.09 24.28 -52.10
C ALA A 142 -27.29 24.99 -52.72
N GLY A 143 -27.40 26.30 -52.54
CA GLY A 143 -28.63 27.01 -52.86
C GLY A 143 -28.88 28.14 -51.88
N ASP A 144 -29.99 28.85 -52.07
CA ASP A 144 -30.48 29.81 -51.07
C ASP A 144 -31.72 29.16 -50.43
N ASP A 145 -31.51 28.24 -49.51
CA ASP A 145 -32.45 27.24 -49.03
C ASP A 145 -33.24 27.72 -47.80
N SER A 146 -34.36 27.06 -47.50
CA SER A 146 -35.19 27.35 -46.33
C SER A 146 -35.48 26.09 -45.54
N LEU A 147 -34.95 26.02 -44.31
CA LEU A 147 -35.02 24.89 -43.40
C LEU A 147 -35.83 25.26 -42.15
N ILE A 148 -36.84 24.46 -41.82
CA ILE A 148 -37.71 24.68 -40.64
C ILE A 148 -37.85 23.38 -39.83
N GLY A 149 -37.28 23.34 -38.62
CA GLY A 149 -37.17 22.17 -37.73
C GLY A 149 -38.50 21.71 -37.10
N GLY A 150 -39.25 22.59 -36.45
CA GLY A 150 -40.54 22.22 -35.83
C GLY A 150 -40.50 22.24 -34.30
N ASP A 151 -41.25 21.37 -33.63
CA ASP A 151 -41.33 21.37 -32.15
C ASP A 151 -40.37 20.31 -31.52
N GLY A 152 -39.62 19.57 -32.34
CA GLY A 152 -38.60 18.60 -31.93
C GLY A 152 -37.23 19.26 -31.78
N GLY A 153 -36.22 18.52 -31.31
CA GLY A 153 -34.83 19.02 -31.29
C GLY A 153 -34.13 18.63 -32.59
N ASP A 154 -34.03 19.58 -33.51
CA ASP A 154 -33.71 19.37 -34.91
C ASP A 154 -32.25 19.71 -35.25
N TRP A 155 -31.72 19.09 -36.30
CA TRP A 155 -30.41 19.41 -36.89
C TRP A 155 -30.62 20.07 -38.25
N LEU A 156 -30.19 21.32 -38.40
CA LEU A 156 -30.39 22.13 -39.61
C LEU A 156 -29.04 22.56 -40.16
N ALA A 157 -28.71 22.20 -41.39
CA ALA A 157 -27.53 22.68 -42.11
C ALA A 157 -27.94 23.34 -43.42
N GLY A 158 -27.73 24.65 -43.55
CA GLY A 158 -28.04 25.37 -44.80
C GLY A 158 -27.16 24.88 -45.95
N GLY A 159 -25.86 24.84 -45.69
CA GLY A 159 -24.87 24.44 -46.66
C GLY A 159 -24.29 25.67 -47.35
N ALA A 160 -24.19 25.68 -48.67
CA ALA A 160 -23.58 26.79 -49.41
C ALA A 160 -24.62 27.70 -50.06
N GLY A 161 -24.70 28.94 -49.61
CA GLY A 161 -25.49 30.02 -50.22
C GLY A 161 -26.23 30.81 -49.14
N ALA A 162 -27.24 31.59 -49.51
CA ALA A 162 -27.91 32.47 -48.57
C ALA A 162 -29.15 31.79 -47.96
N ASP A 163 -28.94 31.00 -46.91
CA ASP A 163 -29.99 30.14 -46.36
C ASP A 163 -30.81 30.80 -45.24
N THR A 164 -31.98 30.22 -44.97
CA THR A 164 -32.85 30.55 -43.84
C THR A 164 -33.02 29.32 -42.96
N LEU A 165 -32.49 29.37 -41.73
CA LEU A 165 -32.58 28.27 -40.75
C LEU A 165 -33.47 28.71 -39.58
N ILE A 166 -34.55 27.96 -39.34
CA ILE A 166 -35.50 28.21 -38.25
C ILE A 166 -35.66 26.93 -37.43
N GLY A 167 -35.18 26.91 -36.19
CA GLY A 167 -35.24 25.77 -35.28
C GLY A 167 -36.68 25.44 -34.85
N GLY A 168 -37.18 26.14 -33.83
CA GLY A 168 -38.58 26.06 -33.43
C GLY A 168 -38.84 26.15 -31.92
N ALA A 169 -39.29 25.09 -31.25
CA ALA A 169 -39.72 25.19 -29.84
C ALA A 169 -38.90 24.34 -28.85
N ALA A 170 -38.05 23.44 -29.34
CA ALA A 170 -37.16 22.63 -28.51
C ALA A 170 -35.69 22.99 -28.79
N HIS A 171 -34.76 22.12 -28.44
CA HIS A 171 -33.32 22.40 -28.52
C HIS A 171 -32.77 22.02 -29.89
N ASP A 172 -32.39 23.02 -30.68
CA ASP A 172 -31.98 22.84 -32.08
C ASP A 172 -30.47 23.09 -32.28
N ALA A 173 -29.89 22.39 -33.26
CA ALA A 173 -28.51 22.63 -33.71
C ALA A 173 -28.53 23.18 -35.14
N LEU A 174 -28.03 24.39 -35.31
CA LEU A 174 -28.02 25.14 -36.57
C LEU A 174 -26.57 25.26 -37.06
N PHE A 175 -26.25 24.59 -38.17
CA PHE A 175 -24.96 24.67 -38.83
C PHE A 175 -25.00 25.80 -39.85
N ILE A 176 -24.22 26.85 -39.60
CA ILE A 176 -24.31 28.13 -40.29
C ILE A 176 -23.03 28.49 -41.05
N ASP A 177 -23.14 29.41 -42.00
CA ASP A 177 -22.03 30.06 -42.66
C ASP A 177 -22.21 31.58 -42.86
N ALA A 178 -21.22 32.23 -43.47
CA ALA A 178 -21.18 33.69 -43.61
C ALA A 178 -22.16 34.27 -44.65
N GLN A 179 -22.78 33.42 -45.46
CA GLN A 179 -23.72 33.79 -46.51
C GLN A 179 -25.17 33.67 -46.04
N ASP A 180 -25.44 32.91 -44.98
CA ASP A 180 -26.77 32.70 -44.41
C ASP A 180 -27.50 34.01 -44.14
N ALA A 181 -28.74 34.07 -44.61
CA ALA A 181 -29.54 35.29 -44.61
C ALA A 181 -30.34 35.47 -43.32
N GLN A 182 -30.76 34.38 -42.67
CA GLN A 182 -31.56 34.40 -41.46
C GLN A 182 -31.34 33.13 -40.62
N ILE A 183 -30.90 33.33 -39.38
CA ILE A 183 -30.73 32.29 -38.36
C ILE A 183 -31.66 32.61 -37.19
N ASP A 184 -32.53 31.68 -36.81
CA ASP A 184 -33.49 31.86 -35.71
C ASP A 184 -33.79 30.53 -35.00
N GLY A 185 -33.20 30.29 -33.83
CA GLY A 185 -33.46 29.10 -32.98
C GLY A 185 -34.89 29.05 -32.46
N LYS A 186 -35.51 30.23 -32.33
CA LYS A 186 -36.85 30.51 -31.81
C LYS A 186 -37.00 30.31 -30.30
N GLY A 187 -37.19 29.10 -29.83
CA GLY A 187 -37.48 28.86 -28.42
C GLY A 187 -36.93 27.51 -28.03
N GLY A 188 -36.26 27.45 -26.90
CA GLY A 188 -35.46 26.29 -26.56
C GLY A 188 -34.13 26.73 -26.00
N PHE A 189 -33.12 25.92 -26.28
CA PHE A 189 -31.71 26.20 -26.03
C PHE A 189 -31.04 25.74 -27.31
N ASP A 190 -30.68 26.70 -28.13
CA ASP A 190 -30.30 26.49 -29.51
C ASP A 190 -28.83 26.77 -29.70
N VAL A 191 -28.16 25.93 -30.49
CA VAL A 191 -26.71 25.99 -30.73
C VAL A 191 -26.46 26.35 -32.18
N ALA A 192 -25.74 27.45 -32.42
CA ALA A 192 -25.19 27.79 -33.72
C ALA A 192 -23.75 27.25 -33.85
N VAL A 193 -23.47 26.51 -34.92
CA VAL A 193 -22.13 25.98 -35.22
C VAL A 193 -21.67 26.50 -36.57
N VAL A 194 -20.57 27.25 -36.61
CA VAL A 194 -20.07 27.76 -37.88
C VAL A 194 -19.36 26.63 -38.65
N ALA A 195 -20.00 26.15 -39.72
CA ALA A 195 -19.60 24.93 -40.43
C ALA A 195 -18.55 25.16 -41.54
N THR A 196 -17.97 26.35 -41.61
CA THR A 196 -16.97 26.72 -42.63
C THR A 196 -15.70 27.25 -41.99
N THR A 197 -14.81 27.84 -42.78
CA THR A 197 -13.56 28.46 -42.30
C THR A 197 -13.59 29.98 -42.44
N MET A 198 -14.75 30.55 -42.75
CA MET A 198 -14.92 31.97 -43.00
C MET A 198 -15.57 32.61 -41.78
N ALA A 199 -15.14 33.83 -41.47
CA ALA A 199 -15.72 34.63 -40.40
C ALA A 199 -17.24 34.82 -40.54
N VAL A 200 -17.97 34.64 -39.46
CA VAL A 200 -19.40 34.84 -39.29
C VAL A 200 -19.64 35.92 -38.24
N SER A 201 -20.66 36.75 -38.46
CA SER A 201 -21.16 37.69 -37.45
C SER A 201 -22.62 37.38 -37.15
N LEU A 202 -22.91 37.10 -35.88
CA LEU A 202 -24.24 36.70 -35.41
C LEU A 202 -24.64 37.53 -34.18
N ASP A 203 -25.83 38.15 -34.27
CA ASP A 203 -26.52 38.71 -33.10
C ASP A 203 -27.42 37.62 -32.52
N LEU A 204 -26.92 36.98 -31.47
CA LEU A 204 -27.50 35.80 -30.83
C LEU A 204 -28.83 36.12 -30.16
N GLY A 205 -28.97 37.35 -29.64
CA GLY A 205 -30.24 37.80 -29.06
C GLY A 205 -31.33 37.94 -30.11
N SER A 206 -30.99 38.46 -31.29
CA SER A 206 -31.93 38.55 -32.41
C SER A 206 -32.26 37.19 -33.05
N GLY A 207 -31.31 36.26 -33.00
CA GLY A 207 -31.43 34.90 -33.51
C GLY A 207 -32.03 33.92 -32.51
N HIS A 208 -32.31 34.33 -31.26
CA HIS A 208 -32.73 33.42 -30.18
C HIS A 208 -31.81 32.18 -30.11
N ILE A 209 -30.50 32.43 -29.99
CA ILE A 209 -29.46 31.40 -29.89
C ILE A 209 -28.79 31.52 -28.53
N GLU A 210 -28.74 30.41 -27.78
CA GLU A 210 -28.17 30.34 -26.44
C GLU A 210 -26.72 29.84 -26.40
N ALA A 211 -26.22 29.21 -27.47
CA ALA A 211 -24.82 28.87 -27.61
C ALA A 211 -24.28 29.00 -29.04
N ALA A 212 -23.01 29.38 -29.19
CA ALA A 212 -22.35 29.48 -30.49
C ALA A 212 -20.93 28.91 -30.48
N GLN A 213 -20.57 28.21 -31.54
CA GLN A 213 -19.23 27.69 -31.78
C GLN A 213 -18.67 28.22 -33.10
N GLY A 214 -17.58 28.98 -33.02
CA GLY A 214 -16.87 29.56 -34.15
C GLY A 214 -15.90 28.61 -34.83
N ASN A 215 -15.17 29.12 -35.82
CA ASN A 215 -14.27 28.36 -36.68
C ASN A 215 -12.81 28.85 -36.60
N VAL A 216 -12.11 28.97 -37.73
CA VAL A 216 -10.72 29.45 -37.84
C VAL A 216 -10.61 30.88 -38.36
N GLY A 217 -11.75 31.53 -38.59
CA GLY A 217 -11.88 32.91 -39.04
C GLY A 217 -12.41 33.79 -37.93
N ASN A 218 -12.15 35.10 -38.05
CA ASN A 218 -12.49 36.11 -37.05
C ASN A 218 -14.00 36.31 -36.88
N ASP A 219 -14.61 35.48 -36.04
CA ASP A 219 -16.04 35.42 -35.77
C ASP A 219 -16.46 36.54 -34.80
N ALA A 220 -17.71 36.98 -34.91
CA ALA A 220 -18.27 38.04 -34.08
C ALA A 220 -19.64 37.62 -33.53
N PHE A 221 -19.65 37.14 -32.30
CA PHE A 221 -20.84 36.71 -31.58
C PHE A 221 -21.21 37.74 -30.52
N THR A 222 -22.38 38.34 -30.68
CA THR A 222 -22.81 39.45 -29.81
C THR A 222 -24.26 39.30 -29.40
N THR A 223 -24.62 39.83 -28.24
CA THR A 223 -26.01 39.93 -27.81
C THR A 223 -26.26 41.22 -27.04
N THR A 224 -27.51 41.66 -27.05
CA THR A 224 -28.01 42.71 -26.11
C THR A 224 -29.13 42.16 -25.24
N GLY A 225 -29.33 40.83 -25.27
CA GLY A 225 -30.30 40.11 -24.48
C GLY A 225 -29.94 40.09 -22.99
N THR A 226 -30.87 39.62 -22.17
CA THR A 226 -30.70 39.51 -20.71
C THR A 226 -30.67 38.05 -20.25
N ALA A 227 -30.50 37.10 -21.18
CA ALA A 227 -30.35 35.68 -20.90
C ALA A 227 -28.89 35.32 -21.05
N GLY A 228 -28.39 34.43 -20.20
CA GLY A 228 -27.02 33.93 -20.28
C GLY A 228 -26.79 33.12 -21.56
N PHE A 229 -25.58 33.22 -22.09
CA PHE A 229 -25.16 32.68 -23.37
C PHE A 229 -23.77 32.02 -23.28
N GLN A 230 -23.52 30.99 -24.11
CA GLN A 230 -22.21 30.35 -24.21
C GLN A 230 -21.57 30.53 -25.60
N ALA A 231 -20.45 31.25 -25.70
CA ALA A 231 -19.64 31.36 -26.92
C ALA A 231 -18.31 30.62 -26.80
N ASP A 232 -17.92 29.96 -27.89
CA ASP A 232 -16.53 29.65 -28.20
C ASP A 232 -16.18 30.27 -29.56
N GLY A 233 -15.18 31.16 -29.62
CA GLY A 233 -14.70 31.80 -30.85
C GLY A 233 -13.95 30.84 -31.77
N GLY A 234 -13.27 29.84 -31.20
CA GLY A 234 -12.47 28.88 -31.95
C GLY A 234 -11.04 29.37 -32.17
N ALA A 235 -10.64 29.62 -33.41
CA ALA A 235 -9.36 30.22 -33.74
C ALA A 235 -9.59 31.43 -34.64
N GLY A 236 -8.81 32.49 -34.48
CA GLY A 236 -9.08 33.75 -35.15
C GLY A 236 -8.76 34.92 -34.24
N ASP A 237 -9.02 36.15 -34.70
CA ASP A 237 -9.13 37.27 -33.77
C ASP A 237 -10.63 37.59 -33.64
N ASP A 238 -11.28 36.96 -32.65
CA ASP A 238 -12.72 36.87 -32.48
C ASP A 238 -13.25 38.00 -31.57
N THR A 239 -14.54 38.30 -31.69
CA THR A 239 -15.23 39.31 -30.86
C THR A 239 -16.46 38.70 -30.21
N LEU A 240 -16.38 38.49 -28.90
CA LEU A 240 -17.42 37.91 -28.07
C LEU A 240 -17.94 38.97 -27.09
N ILE A 241 -19.20 39.37 -27.23
CA ILE A 241 -19.82 40.40 -26.38
C ILE A 241 -21.11 39.83 -25.77
N GLY A 242 -21.01 39.51 -24.48
CA GLY A 242 -22.11 39.15 -23.61
C GLY A 242 -23.04 40.33 -23.31
N GLY A 243 -24.24 39.99 -22.86
CA GLY A 243 -25.37 40.89 -22.71
C GLY A 243 -25.58 41.33 -21.28
N GLY A 244 -26.77 41.05 -20.77
CA GLY A 244 -27.18 41.35 -19.38
C GLY A 244 -27.51 40.11 -18.56
N GLY A 245 -27.03 38.93 -18.96
CA GLY A 245 -27.20 37.66 -18.26
C GLY A 245 -25.84 37.03 -17.98
N ASP A 246 -25.83 35.95 -17.18
CA ASP A 246 -24.59 35.26 -16.79
C ASP A 246 -24.01 34.48 -17.99
N ASP A 247 -22.97 35.04 -18.62
CA ASP A 247 -22.42 34.58 -19.89
C ASP A 247 -21.13 33.74 -19.71
N VAL A 248 -20.89 32.80 -20.63
CA VAL A 248 -19.67 31.98 -20.71
C VAL A 248 -18.99 32.23 -22.05
N LEU A 249 -17.85 32.92 -22.04
CA LEU A 249 -17.17 33.36 -23.26
C LEU A 249 -15.78 32.75 -23.34
N SER A 250 -15.47 32.02 -24.42
CA SER A 250 -14.14 31.45 -24.70
C SER A 250 -13.60 32.05 -26.00
N GLY A 251 -12.51 32.83 -25.92
CA GLY A 251 -11.89 33.44 -27.10
C GLY A 251 -11.33 32.38 -28.04
N GLY A 252 -10.60 31.42 -27.47
CA GLY A 252 -9.94 30.37 -28.23
C GLY A 252 -8.51 30.76 -28.59
N LEU A 253 -8.07 30.48 -29.81
CA LEU A 253 -6.71 30.80 -30.27
C LEU A 253 -6.68 32.09 -31.08
N GLY A 254 -5.91 33.07 -30.62
CA GLY A 254 -5.61 34.29 -31.37
C GLY A 254 -5.87 35.52 -30.52
N ALA A 255 -6.00 36.69 -31.13
CA ALA A 255 -6.09 37.92 -30.35
C ALA A 255 -7.53 38.39 -30.21
N ASP A 256 -8.24 37.90 -29.20
CA ASP A 256 -9.67 38.06 -29.09
C ASP A 256 -10.09 39.28 -28.26
N THR A 257 -11.36 39.62 -28.38
CA THR A 257 -12.07 40.63 -27.58
C THR A 257 -13.23 39.97 -26.86
N LEU A 258 -13.13 39.84 -25.54
CA LEU A 258 -14.16 39.29 -24.67
C LEU A 258 -14.71 40.39 -23.76
N VAL A 259 -16.02 40.60 -23.80
CA VAL A 259 -16.74 41.56 -22.95
C VAL A 259 -17.97 40.85 -22.37
N GLY A 260 -18.01 40.60 -21.07
CA GLY A 260 -19.11 39.92 -20.38
C GLY A 260 -20.39 40.74 -20.36
N GLY A 261 -20.32 41.99 -19.90
CA GLY A 261 -21.45 42.91 -19.90
C GLY A 261 -22.03 43.12 -18.50
N ALA A 262 -23.27 42.75 -18.26
CA ALA A 262 -23.85 42.76 -16.93
C ALA A 262 -24.33 41.34 -16.59
N GLY A 263 -24.21 40.94 -15.33
CA GLY A 263 -24.43 39.55 -14.94
C GLY A 263 -23.14 38.96 -14.37
N SER A 264 -23.18 37.72 -13.93
CA SER A 264 -21.98 37.05 -13.45
C SER A 264 -21.34 36.22 -14.55
N ASP A 265 -20.30 36.77 -15.17
CA ASP A 265 -19.73 36.21 -16.40
C ASP A 265 -18.47 35.36 -16.13
N SER A 266 -18.23 34.37 -17.01
CA SER A 266 -17.06 33.51 -17.01
C SER A 266 -16.31 33.60 -18.33
N LEU A 267 -15.11 34.18 -18.30
CA LEU A 267 -14.29 34.46 -19.47
C LEU A 267 -13.07 33.53 -19.51
N PHE A 268 -12.94 32.74 -20.57
CA PHE A 268 -11.82 31.87 -20.85
C PHE A 268 -10.88 32.54 -21.86
N ILE A 269 -9.67 32.85 -21.40
CA ILE A 269 -8.72 33.71 -22.14
C ILE A 269 -7.39 33.02 -22.39
N ASP A 270 -6.58 33.58 -23.29
CA ASP A 270 -5.18 33.23 -23.49
C ASP A 270 -4.24 34.44 -23.49
N ALA A 271 -2.93 34.21 -23.64
CA ALA A 271 -1.90 35.25 -23.60
C ALA A 271 -1.90 36.22 -24.80
N SER A 272 -2.61 35.88 -25.88
CA SER A 272 -2.74 36.69 -27.09
C SER A 272 -3.93 37.65 -27.02
N ASP A 273 -4.89 37.41 -26.14
CA ASP A 273 -6.08 38.23 -25.96
C ASP A 273 -5.78 39.68 -25.61
N ARG A 274 -6.57 40.58 -26.21
CA ARG A 274 -6.29 42.03 -26.17
C ARG A 274 -7.23 42.82 -25.31
N VAL A 275 -8.48 42.38 -25.23
CA VAL A 275 -9.54 43.06 -24.49
C VAL A 275 -10.29 42.00 -23.71
N VAL A 276 -10.18 42.06 -22.39
CA VAL A 276 -10.89 41.20 -21.45
C VAL A 276 -11.57 42.14 -20.47
N LEU A 277 -12.90 42.15 -20.47
CA LEU A 277 -13.73 42.96 -19.58
C LEU A 277 -14.86 42.08 -19.04
N GLY A 278 -14.97 41.90 -17.73
CA GLY A 278 -16.10 41.21 -17.09
C GLY A 278 -17.33 42.10 -17.19
N GLY A 279 -17.42 43.11 -16.33
CA GLY A 279 -18.39 44.17 -16.48
C GLY A 279 -19.02 44.60 -15.17
N GLU A 280 -20.34 44.47 -15.05
CA GLU A 280 -21.09 44.71 -13.81
C GLU A 280 -21.42 43.38 -13.13
N ASP A 281 -21.40 43.36 -11.80
CA ASP A 281 -21.66 42.22 -10.90
C ASP A 281 -20.41 41.40 -10.56
N PHE A 282 -20.42 40.07 -10.61
CA PHE A 282 -19.28 39.24 -10.18
C PHE A 282 -18.77 38.42 -11.35
N ASP A 283 -17.54 38.67 -11.78
CA ASP A 283 -16.97 38.10 -12.98
C ASP A 283 -15.72 37.26 -12.68
N ALA A 284 -15.57 36.20 -13.46
CA ALA A 284 -14.49 35.24 -13.35
C ALA A 284 -13.70 35.13 -14.66
N VAL A 285 -12.38 35.07 -14.54
CA VAL A 285 -11.46 34.77 -15.64
C VAL A 285 -10.73 33.46 -15.38
N TYR A 286 -10.58 32.67 -16.43
CA TYR A 286 -9.82 31.43 -16.47
C TYR A 286 -8.83 31.46 -17.63
N VAL A 287 -7.55 31.19 -17.37
CA VAL A 287 -6.56 31.09 -18.46
C VAL A 287 -6.61 29.68 -19.06
N ALA A 288 -6.95 29.58 -20.36
CA ALA A 288 -7.30 28.32 -21.01
C ALA A 288 -6.14 27.61 -21.72
N THR A 289 -5.01 28.29 -21.93
CA THR A 289 -3.81 27.71 -22.56
C THR A 289 -2.74 27.41 -21.52
N ALA A 290 -1.51 27.07 -21.93
CA ALA A 290 -0.39 26.80 -21.01
C ALA A 290 0.60 27.97 -20.89
N ASP A 291 0.40 29.05 -21.65
CA ASP A 291 1.25 30.23 -21.59
C ASP A 291 0.72 31.19 -20.52
N GLY A 292 1.61 31.80 -19.75
CA GLY A 292 1.24 32.75 -18.70
C GLY A 292 0.67 34.07 -19.25
N VAL A 293 -0.28 34.64 -18.52
CA VAL A 293 -1.04 35.86 -18.82
C VAL A 293 -0.65 36.99 -17.86
N THR A 294 -0.76 38.23 -18.33
CA THR A 294 -0.70 39.41 -17.44
C THR A 294 -2.01 40.18 -17.52
N LEU A 295 -2.74 40.26 -16.41
CA LEU A 295 -4.07 40.87 -16.35
C LEU A 295 -4.19 41.84 -15.17
N ASP A 296 -4.63 43.07 -15.46
CA ASP A 296 -5.09 44.02 -14.44
C ASP A 296 -6.57 43.75 -14.17
N VAL A 297 -6.87 42.91 -13.17
CA VAL A 297 -8.23 42.44 -12.89
C VAL A 297 -9.15 43.58 -12.47
N GLY A 298 -8.60 44.65 -11.88
CA GLY A 298 -9.38 45.84 -11.51
C GLY A 298 -9.79 46.69 -12.71
N VAL A 299 -8.94 46.82 -13.72
CA VAL A 299 -9.31 47.49 -14.98
C VAL A 299 -10.26 46.63 -15.81
N ALA A 300 -10.11 45.31 -15.76
CA ALA A 300 -10.98 44.36 -16.42
C ALA A 300 -12.36 44.23 -15.77
N GLY A 301 -12.51 44.64 -14.50
CA GLY A 301 -13.73 44.43 -13.72
C GLY A 301 -13.93 42.93 -13.45
N ILE A 302 -12.90 42.27 -12.92
CA ILE A 302 -12.87 40.84 -12.61
C ILE A 302 -12.59 40.66 -11.12
N GLU A 303 -13.46 39.94 -10.42
CA GLU A 303 -13.35 39.64 -9.00
C GLU A 303 -12.61 38.33 -8.73
N MET A 304 -12.62 37.40 -9.70
CA MET A 304 -11.92 36.12 -9.60
C MET A 304 -11.07 35.82 -10.83
N ALA A 305 -9.78 35.56 -10.64
CA ALA A 305 -8.88 35.13 -11.72
C ALA A 305 -8.19 33.81 -11.35
N THR A 306 -8.24 32.83 -12.25
CA THR A 306 -7.56 31.53 -12.13
C THR A 306 -6.61 31.33 -13.31
N GLY A 307 -5.34 31.10 -13.02
CA GLY A 307 -4.28 30.88 -14.00
C GLY A 307 -4.11 29.41 -14.40
N ASN A 308 -3.01 29.13 -15.09
CA ASN A 308 -2.69 27.85 -15.72
C ASN A 308 -1.33 27.30 -15.22
N ASP A 309 -0.61 26.50 -16.03
CA ASP A 309 0.73 25.97 -15.69
C ASP A 309 1.89 26.96 -16.03
N GLY A 310 1.57 28.10 -16.63
CA GLY A 310 2.47 29.15 -17.04
C GLY A 310 2.66 30.22 -15.95
N ALA A 311 3.69 31.04 -16.08
CA ALA A 311 3.94 32.11 -15.10
C ALA A 311 2.97 33.29 -15.28
N ASP A 312 1.91 33.30 -14.48
CA ASP A 312 0.82 34.26 -14.52
C ASP A 312 1.09 35.51 -13.64
N VAL A 313 0.54 36.65 -14.07
CA VAL A 313 0.63 37.92 -13.35
C VAL A 313 -0.75 38.56 -13.25
N PHE A 314 -1.43 38.35 -12.13
CA PHE A 314 -2.71 38.99 -11.82
C PHE A 314 -2.53 40.08 -10.78
N PHE A 315 -3.01 41.28 -11.09
CA PHE A 315 -2.86 42.40 -10.18
C PHE A 315 -4.04 43.36 -10.25
N THR A 316 -4.25 44.13 -9.19
CA THR A 316 -5.15 45.28 -9.20
C THR A 316 -4.58 46.42 -8.34
N THR A 317 -5.05 47.64 -8.63
CA THR A 317 -4.84 48.82 -7.77
C THR A 317 -6.16 49.32 -7.16
N GLY A 318 -7.22 48.52 -7.31
CA GLY A 318 -8.55 48.75 -6.78
C GLY A 318 -8.62 48.65 -5.26
N ALA A 319 -9.83 48.81 -4.72
CA ALA A 319 -10.10 48.73 -3.28
C ALA A 319 -11.15 47.65 -2.93
N ASP A 320 -11.56 46.87 -3.92
CA ASP A 320 -12.54 45.80 -3.81
C ASP A 320 -11.81 44.47 -3.60
N ALA A 321 -12.43 43.57 -2.84
CA ALA A 321 -11.82 42.28 -2.53
C ALA A 321 -11.77 41.37 -3.77
N VAL A 322 -10.63 40.75 -4.03
CA VAL A 322 -10.41 39.81 -5.14
C VAL A 322 -9.98 38.42 -4.68
N LEU A 323 -10.25 37.41 -5.52
CA LEU A 323 -9.70 36.06 -5.42
C LEU A 323 -8.77 35.78 -6.59
N LEU A 324 -7.48 35.64 -6.31
CA LEU A 324 -6.46 35.38 -7.32
C LEU A 324 -5.84 34.00 -7.09
N ALA A 325 -5.94 33.12 -8.06
CA ALA A 325 -5.32 31.80 -8.06
C ALA A 325 -4.31 31.69 -9.22
N GLY A 326 -3.03 31.46 -8.91
CA GLY A 326 -1.95 31.37 -9.89
C GLY A 326 -2.02 30.09 -10.71
N GLY A 327 -2.19 28.94 -10.04
CA GLY A 327 -2.32 27.64 -10.72
C GLY A 327 -1.05 26.84 -10.55
N GLY A 328 -0.28 26.65 -11.60
CA GLY A 328 1.07 26.13 -11.54
C GLY A 328 2.03 27.06 -12.27
N GLY A 329 3.29 27.11 -11.86
CA GLY A 329 4.25 27.99 -12.54
C GLY A 329 5.07 28.78 -11.55
N ALA A 330 5.25 30.06 -11.80
CA ALA A 330 5.98 30.94 -10.89
C ALA A 330 5.31 32.29 -10.97
N ASP A 331 4.23 32.41 -10.21
CA ASP A 331 3.19 33.40 -10.43
C ASP A 331 3.43 34.64 -9.59
N THR A 332 2.84 35.75 -10.00
CA THR A 332 2.87 37.01 -9.26
C THR A 332 1.45 37.53 -9.08
N LEU A 333 0.94 37.44 -7.86
CA LEU A 333 -0.42 37.84 -7.50
C LEU A 333 -0.39 39.09 -6.62
N THR A 334 -1.15 40.13 -6.98
CA THR A 334 -1.25 41.38 -6.19
C THR A 334 -2.71 41.80 -5.97
N GLY A 335 -3.20 41.62 -4.74
CA GLY A 335 -4.60 41.88 -4.34
C GLY A 335 -4.97 43.37 -4.29
N GLY A 336 -3.99 44.25 -4.05
CA GLY A 336 -4.19 45.69 -4.11
C GLY A 336 -4.75 46.24 -2.80
N GLY A 337 -6.05 46.51 -2.74
CA GLY A 337 -6.72 46.87 -1.50
C GLY A 337 -8.09 46.22 -1.46
N GLY A 338 -8.60 45.90 -0.28
CA GLY A 338 -9.70 44.95 -0.17
C GLY A 338 -9.35 43.93 0.91
N ASN A 339 -10.11 42.86 1.09
CA ASN A 339 -9.66 41.73 1.91
C ASN A 339 -9.51 40.54 0.96
N ASP A 340 -8.29 40.35 0.47
CA ASP A 340 -8.04 39.53 -0.70
C ASP A 340 -7.72 38.09 -0.34
N THR A 341 -8.03 37.17 -1.25
CA THR A 341 -7.67 35.75 -1.15
C THR A 341 -6.70 35.41 -2.27
N LEU A 342 -5.49 34.99 -1.90
CA LEU A 342 -4.42 34.64 -2.82
C LEU A 342 -4.10 33.14 -2.71
N VAL A 343 -4.09 32.44 -3.83
CA VAL A 343 -3.67 31.03 -3.94
C VAL A 343 -2.53 31.00 -4.94
N GLY A 344 -1.29 30.77 -4.49
CA GLY A 344 -0.15 30.63 -5.40
C GLY A 344 -0.33 29.40 -6.29
N GLY A 345 -0.36 28.24 -5.63
CA GLY A 345 -0.53 26.95 -6.27
C GLY A 345 0.82 26.25 -6.40
N LEU A 346 1.04 25.54 -7.51
CA LEU A 346 2.29 24.81 -7.74
C LEU A 346 3.41 25.77 -8.16
N GLY A 347 4.62 25.51 -7.67
CA GLY A 347 5.81 26.25 -8.04
C GLY A 347 6.20 27.35 -7.05
N GLY A 348 6.89 28.39 -7.51
CA GLY A 348 7.51 29.36 -6.59
C GLY A 348 6.97 30.76 -6.79
N ASP A 349 6.01 31.15 -5.95
CA ASP A 349 5.16 32.31 -6.23
C ASP A 349 5.52 33.56 -5.44
N VAL A 350 5.05 34.71 -5.93
CA VAL A 350 5.14 36.00 -5.26
C VAL A 350 3.74 36.54 -5.00
N LEU A 351 3.33 36.56 -3.73
CA LEU A 351 2.00 36.99 -3.32
C LEU A 351 2.09 38.32 -2.56
N ASP A 352 1.33 39.33 -2.97
CA ASP A 352 1.22 40.63 -2.28
C ASP A 352 -0.25 40.96 -2.02
N GLY A 353 -0.72 40.84 -0.77
CA GLY A 353 -2.12 41.12 -0.41
C GLY A 353 -2.44 42.61 -0.59
N GLY A 354 -1.53 43.46 -0.12
CA GLY A 354 -1.63 44.91 -0.27
C GLY A 354 -2.25 45.56 0.96
N ALA A 355 -3.43 46.17 0.83
CA ALA A 355 -4.07 46.89 1.91
C ALA A 355 -5.38 46.23 2.35
N GLY A 356 -5.37 45.53 3.48
CA GLY A 356 -6.57 45.00 4.11
C GLY A 356 -6.28 43.93 5.14
N ASP A 357 -7.17 42.94 5.26
CA ASP A 357 -6.95 41.68 6.00
C ASP A 357 -6.93 40.52 5.01
N ASP A 358 -5.76 40.31 4.43
CA ASP A 358 -5.53 39.44 3.29
C ASP A 358 -5.14 38.03 3.73
N VAL A 359 -5.49 37.04 2.93
CA VAL A 359 -5.22 35.62 3.20
C VAL A 359 -4.52 34.94 2.03
N ALA A 360 -3.43 34.23 2.32
CA ALA A 360 -2.86 33.23 1.42
C ALA A 360 -3.33 31.83 1.81
N VAL A 361 -3.67 31.00 0.82
CA VAL A 361 -4.24 29.65 1.05
C VAL A 361 -3.31 28.58 0.46
N TYR A 362 -3.09 27.52 1.25
CA TYR A 362 -2.28 26.35 0.96
C TYR A 362 -3.13 25.09 1.13
N LEU A 363 -2.94 24.08 0.28
CA LEU A 363 -3.81 22.90 0.26
C LEU A 363 -3.45 21.82 1.29
N GLY A 364 -2.19 21.76 1.73
CA GLY A 364 -1.69 20.75 2.67
C GLY A 364 -1.91 21.08 4.15
N LEU A 365 -1.44 20.21 5.03
CA LEU A 365 -1.47 20.43 6.48
C LEU A 365 -0.36 21.40 6.89
N PHE A 366 -0.53 22.20 7.93
CA PHE A 366 0.53 23.13 8.38
C PHE A 366 1.89 22.45 8.64
N ALA A 367 1.88 21.18 9.09
CA ALA A 367 3.09 20.40 9.35
C ALA A 367 3.90 20.04 8.09
N ASP A 368 3.28 20.17 6.92
CA ASP A 368 3.90 19.92 5.62
C ASP A 368 4.74 21.11 5.14
N TYR A 369 4.58 22.29 5.77
CA TYR A 369 5.21 23.53 5.35
C TYR A 369 6.15 24.10 6.41
N ARG A 370 7.16 24.83 5.93
CA ARG A 370 8.02 25.68 6.75
C ARG A 370 7.74 27.15 6.48
N VAL A 371 7.17 27.82 7.49
CA VAL A 371 6.90 29.26 7.47
C VAL A 371 8.05 30.04 8.14
N THR A 372 8.65 30.99 7.41
CA THR A 372 9.78 31.82 7.87
C THR A 372 9.47 33.31 7.71
N ARG A 373 9.56 34.09 8.79
CA ARG A 373 9.50 35.57 8.70
C ARG A 373 10.89 36.13 8.36
N ASN A 374 10.98 36.89 7.28
CA ASN A 374 12.22 37.50 6.81
C ASN A 374 12.49 38.86 7.49
N ALA A 375 13.77 39.28 7.48
CA ALA A 375 14.19 40.54 8.10
C ALA A 375 13.64 41.80 7.42
N ASP A 376 13.18 41.69 6.17
CA ASP A 376 12.56 42.77 5.41
C ASP A 376 11.03 42.87 5.63
N GLY A 377 10.46 41.98 6.47
CA GLY A 377 9.04 41.94 6.77
C GLY A 377 8.22 41.01 5.86
N SER A 378 8.82 40.42 4.82
CA SER A 378 8.16 39.38 4.03
C SER A 378 8.08 38.05 4.78
N VAL A 379 7.21 37.16 4.32
CA VAL A 379 7.08 35.78 4.82
C VAL A 379 7.47 34.84 3.68
N THR A 380 8.25 33.82 3.99
CA THR A 380 8.54 32.72 3.07
C THR A 380 7.82 31.47 3.56
N VAL A 381 7.02 30.86 2.70
CA VAL A 381 6.38 29.56 2.95
C VAL A 381 7.04 28.56 1.99
N THR A 382 7.67 27.52 2.54
CA THR A 382 8.26 26.44 1.74
C THR A 382 7.47 25.18 1.97
N ASP A 383 7.03 24.52 0.89
CA ASP A 383 6.52 23.16 0.94
C ASP A 383 7.69 22.19 1.20
N ASP A 384 7.69 21.52 2.35
CA ASP A 384 8.67 20.51 2.70
C ASP A 384 8.18 19.09 2.33
N LYS A 385 6.95 18.95 1.80
CA LYS A 385 6.28 17.71 1.40
C LYS A 385 5.67 17.77 -0.02
N PRO A 386 6.47 18.13 -1.05
CA PRO A 386 6.01 18.28 -2.43
C PRO A 386 5.39 17.00 -3.03
N GLU A 387 5.56 15.86 -2.36
CA GLU A 387 5.00 14.58 -2.76
C GLU A 387 3.51 14.35 -2.41
N LEU A 388 2.91 15.14 -1.51
CA LEU A 388 1.55 14.87 -1.01
C LEU A 388 0.45 15.49 -1.87
N TRP A 389 0.65 16.73 -2.33
CA TRP A 389 -0.38 17.53 -3.04
C TRP A 389 0.14 18.22 -4.31
N GLY A 390 1.34 17.83 -4.78
CA GLY A 390 2.09 18.57 -5.79
C GLY A 390 3.06 19.56 -5.16
N ASP A 391 4.11 19.95 -5.90
CA ASP A 391 5.15 20.85 -5.38
C ASP A 391 4.67 22.31 -5.41
N GLU A 392 4.10 22.77 -4.29
CA GLU A 392 3.79 24.20 -4.04
C GLU A 392 5.06 25.03 -3.74
N GLY A 393 6.24 24.42 -3.88
CA GLY A 393 7.54 25.08 -3.96
C GLY A 393 7.86 26.03 -2.81
N THR A 394 8.22 27.26 -3.14
CA THR A 394 8.64 28.26 -2.15
C THR A 394 8.15 29.64 -2.52
N ASP A 395 7.19 30.09 -1.73
CA ASP A 395 6.50 31.35 -1.95
C ASP A 395 7.09 32.48 -1.13
N ILE A 396 6.96 33.69 -1.67
CA ILE A 396 7.34 34.94 -1.01
C ILE A 396 6.11 35.83 -0.89
N LEU A 397 5.66 36.02 0.34
CA LEU A 397 4.45 36.76 0.67
C LEU A 397 4.81 38.13 1.26
N ARG A 398 4.07 39.16 0.85
CA ARG A 398 4.13 40.53 1.39
C ARG A 398 2.72 41.02 1.69
N ASN A 399 2.58 41.82 2.75
CA ASN A 399 1.30 42.42 3.13
C ASN A 399 0.14 41.39 3.13
N VAL A 400 0.40 40.20 3.67
CA VAL A 400 -0.59 39.15 3.90
C VAL A 400 -0.68 38.97 5.40
N GLU A 401 -1.88 38.97 5.95
CA GLU A 401 -2.09 38.88 7.40
C GLU A 401 -2.25 37.44 7.88
N ARG A 402 -2.82 36.56 7.04
CA ARG A 402 -3.21 35.20 7.41
C ARG A 402 -2.74 34.18 6.38
N LEU A 403 -2.29 33.03 6.87
CA LEU A 403 -2.05 31.83 6.04
C LEU A 403 -3.07 30.77 6.45
N THR A 404 -3.78 30.19 5.50
CA THR A 404 -4.72 29.10 5.75
C THR A 404 -4.20 27.82 5.13
N PHE A 405 -4.15 26.77 5.94
CA PHE A 405 -3.81 25.40 5.59
C PHE A 405 -5.04 24.51 5.81
N ALA A 406 -5.01 23.26 5.35
CA ALA A 406 -6.14 22.34 5.48
C ALA A 406 -6.59 22.10 6.93
N ASP A 407 -5.67 22.17 7.90
CA ASP A 407 -5.96 21.90 9.32
C ASP A 407 -6.07 23.16 10.20
N ARG A 408 -5.59 24.33 9.75
CA ARG A 408 -5.57 25.55 10.56
C ARG A 408 -5.31 26.84 9.78
N THR A 409 -5.56 27.97 10.44
CA THR A 409 -5.10 29.30 10.01
C THR A 409 -4.06 29.84 10.99
N VAL A 410 -2.98 30.43 10.48
CA VAL A 410 -1.95 31.11 11.27
C VAL A 410 -1.85 32.59 10.88
N TYR A 411 -1.47 33.42 11.83
CA TYR A 411 -1.32 34.86 11.65
C TYR A 411 0.14 35.24 11.41
N VAL A 412 0.37 35.98 10.34
CA VAL A 412 1.69 36.43 9.94
C VAL A 412 1.86 37.97 9.95
N ASP A 413 0.97 38.67 10.63
CA ASP A 413 1.03 40.12 10.87
C ASP A 413 1.52 40.52 12.29
N GLY A 414 1.98 39.55 13.08
CA GLY A 414 2.43 39.77 14.45
C GLY A 414 1.30 39.75 15.50
N ARG A 415 0.07 39.37 15.12
CA ARG A 415 -0.90 38.82 16.07
C ARG A 415 -0.34 37.52 16.67
N ASN A 416 -0.54 37.34 17.97
CA ASN A 416 -0.08 36.18 18.72
C ASN A 416 -0.79 34.90 18.25
N ASN A 417 -0.03 33.93 17.75
CA ASN A 417 -0.52 32.61 17.39
C ASN A 417 -0.71 31.76 18.64
N ALA A 418 -1.72 30.89 18.64
CA ALA A 418 -1.81 29.87 19.68
C ALA A 418 -0.71 28.82 19.47
N PRO A 419 -0.28 28.13 20.54
CA PRO A 419 0.58 26.97 20.40
C PRO A 419 0.01 25.94 19.43
N VAL A 420 0.88 25.26 18.71
CA VAL A 420 0.54 24.13 17.83
C VAL A 420 0.41 22.88 18.70
N ALA A 421 -0.79 22.31 18.72
CA ALA A 421 -1.04 21.01 19.34
C ALA A 421 -0.54 19.89 18.42
N ASP A 422 0.55 19.24 18.81
CA ASP A 422 0.87 17.90 18.31
C ASP A 422 0.42 16.87 19.35
N ARG A 423 -0.08 15.73 18.88
CA ARG A 423 -0.44 14.62 19.77
C ARG A 423 0.81 14.12 20.49
N PHE A 424 0.92 14.36 21.79
CA PHE A 424 1.87 13.63 22.61
C PHE A 424 1.35 12.20 22.84
N SER A 425 1.92 11.25 22.11
CA SER A 425 1.66 9.84 22.32
C SER A 425 2.67 9.25 23.30
N TRP A 426 2.20 8.26 24.07
CA TRP A 426 2.91 7.27 24.88
C TRP A 426 3.53 7.71 26.22
N ALA A 427 2.78 7.45 27.28
CA ALA A 427 3.34 7.05 28.56
C ALA A 427 2.80 5.68 29.00
N LYS A 428 3.60 4.91 29.72
CA LYS A 428 3.22 3.58 30.22
C LYS A 428 2.97 3.66 31.72
N GLY A 429 1.87 3.06 32.18
CA GLY A 429 1.52 2.98 33.60
C GLY A 429 0.82 1.69 33.95
N TYR A 430 0.85 1.32 35.23
CA TYR A 430 0.11 0.17 35.75
C TYR A 430 -1.25 0.60 36.28
N ALA A 431 -2.27 -0.25 36.12
CA ALA A 431 -3.60 0.00 36.65
C ALA A 431 -3.57 0.35 38.15
N GLY A 432 -4.33 1.38 38.53
CA GLY A 432 -4.45 1.81 39.94
C GLY A 432 -3.23 2.50 40.55
N GLN A 433 -2.20 2.86 39.76
CA GLN A 433 -1.04 3.63 40.22
C GLN A 433 -0.97 5.03 39.58
N TRP A 434 -0.57 6.03 40.36
CA TRP A 434 -0.35 7.38 39.84
C TRP A 434 0.88 7.41 38.92
N LEU A 435 0.65 7.81 37.67
CA LEU A 435 1.65 8.13 36.67
C LEU A 435 1.89 9.64 36.65
N ARG A 436 3.16 10.05 36.69
CA ARG A 436 3.56 11.45 36.53
C ARG A 436 4.05 11.68 35.10
N LEU A 437 3.46 12.66 34.43
CA LEU A 437 3.83 13.16 33.12
C LEU A 437 4.31 14.59 33.30
N THR A 438 5.59 14.83 33.03
CA THR A 438 6.15 16.15 33.25
C THR A 438 5.65 17.13 32.19
N SER A 439 5.54 18.40 32.58
CA SER A 439 5.18 19.48 31.66
C SER A 439 6.12 19.51 30.45
N ALA A 440 7.42 19.27 30.70
CA ALA A 440 8.43 19.27 29.66
C ALA A 440 8.24 18.13 28.65
N GLU A 441 7.86 16.94 29.11
CA GLU A 441 7.55 15.81 28.21
C GLU A 441 6.35 16.12 27.33
N LEU A 442 5.26 16.64 27.90
CA LEU A 442 4.06 17.00 27.15
C LEU A 442 4.33 18.10 26.13
N LEU A 443 5.07 19.15 26.53
CA LEU A 443 5.36 20.31 25.67
C LEU A 443 6.44 20.04 24.62
N ALA A 444 7.25 18.99 24.76
CA ALA A 444 8.31 18.67 23.79
C ALA A 444 7.78 18.39 22.38
N ALA A 445 6.53 17.92 22.28
CA ALA A 445 5.86 17.73 21.00
C ALA A 445 5.31 19.04 20.42
N HIS A 446 5.18 20.13 21.17
CA HIS A 446 4.45 21.32 20.74
C HIS A 446 5.41 22.37 20.20
N GLY A 447 4.91 23.19 19.28
CA GLY A 447 5.62 24.36 18.75
C GLY A 447 4.81 25.63 18.96
N ASP A 448 5.48 26.78 18.87
CA ASP A 448 4.83 28.09 18.84
C ASP A 448 5.49 28.92 17.74
N LEU A 449 4.69 29.44 16.79
CA LEU A 449 5.21 30.11 15.60
C LEU A 449 5.89 31.45 15.93
N ASP A 450 5.48 32.10 17.02
CA ASP A 450 6.06 33.37 17.47
C ASP A 450 7.23 33.17 18.44
N GLY A 451 7.53 31.91 18.79
CA GLY A 451 8.67 31.50 19.62
C GLY A 451 8.43 31.69 21.11
N ASP A 452 7.17 31.78 21.53
CA ASP A 452 6.80 32.01 22.91
C ASP A 452 7.03 30.79 23.82
N GLY A 453 7.29 31.06 25.09
CA GLY A 453 7.38 30.02 26.10
C GLY A 453 6.00 29.40 26.37
N MET A 454 5.91 28.08 26.38
CA MET A 454 4.65 27.34 26.58
C MET A 454 4.54 26.72 27.98
N SER A 455 3.30 26.47 28.41
CA SER A 455 2.97 25.80 29.67
C SER A 455 1.70 24.95 29.54
N VAL A 456 1.57 23.88 30.31
CA VAL A 456 0.31 23.14 30.43
C VAL A 456 -0.62 23.91 31.38
N ALA A 457 -1.73 24.43 30.86
CA ALA A 457 -2.66 25.30 31.57
C ALA A 457 -3.75 24.53 32.33
N SER A 458 -4.27 23.45 31.75
CA SER A 458 -5.31 22.63 32.38
C SER A 458 -5.35 21.21 31.80
N VAL A 459 -6.07 20.31 32.47
CA VAL A 459 -6.30 18.92 32.06
C VAL A 459 -7.76 18.55 32.28
N ALA A 460 -8.34 17.75 31.37
CA ALA A 460 -9.73 17.30 31.40
C ALA A 460 -9.90 16.01 30.57
N GLY A 461 -11.15 15.58 30.34
CA GLY A 461 -11.46 14.56 29.34
C GLY A 461 -10.87 13.17 29.59
N ALA A 462 -10.52 12.84 30.84
CA ALA A 462 -9.92 11.55 31.14
C ALA A 462 -10.88 10.39 30.83
N VAL A 463 -10.42 9.46 30.00
CA VAL A 463 -11.07 8.19 29.66
C VAL A 463 -10.24 7.07 30.29
N HIS A 464 -10.90 6.13 30.97
CA HIS A 464 -10.28 5.04 31.72
C HIS A 464 -9.25 5.48 32.78
N GLY A 465 -9.51 6.61 33.43
CA GLY A 465 -8.70 7.08 34.55
C GLY A 465 -9.13 8.44 35.09
N GLN A 466 -8.29 9.00 35.95
CA GLN A 466 -8.43 10.34 36.51
C GLN A 466 -7.18 11.15 36.20
N VAL A 467 -7.34 12.41 35.83
CA VAL A 467 -6.22 13.31 35.54
C VAL A 467 -6.24 14.52 36.47
N GLN A 468 -5.07 14.96 36.93
CA GLN A 468 -4.92 16.20 37.69
C GLN A 468 -3.62 16.92 37.31
N LEU A 469 -3.67 18.25 37.28
CA LEU A 469 -2.49 19.09 37.11
C LEU A 469 -1.99 19.55 38.48
N SER A 470 -0.74 19.24 38.83
CA SER A 470 -0.16 19.59 40.13
C SER A 470 1.32 19.94 40.01
N GLY A 471 1.66 21.20 40.32
CA GLY A 471 3.04 21.69 40.26
C GLY A 471 3.57 21.89 38.83
N GLY A 472 2.68 22.09 37.85
CA GLY A 472 2.99 22.16 36.42
C GLY A 472 2.86 20.81 35.71
N ASP A 473 3.14 19.71 36.41
CA ASP A 473 3.08 18.37 35.85
C ASP A 473 1.68 17.77 35.90
N VAL A 474 1.40 16.90 34.94
CA VAL A 474 0.17 16.13 34.86
C VAL A 474 0.34 14.81 35.60
N TRP A 475 -0.63 14.47 36.43
CA TRP A 475 -0.71 13.20 37.11
C TRP A 475 -1.94 12.46 36.61
N PHE A 476 -1.73 11.25 36.11
CA PHE A 476 -2.78 10.38 35.61
C PHE A 476 -2.88 9.13 36.48
N LEU A 477 -4.07 8.80 36.95
CA LEU A 477 -4.38 7.57 37.67
C LEU A 477 -5.26 6.71 36.77
N PRO A 478 -4.71 5.66 36.12
CA PRO A 478 -5.51 4.71 35.37
C PRO A 478 -6.56 4.05 36.25
N GLU A 479 -7.72 3.78 35.68
CA GLU A 479 -8.81 3.06 36.33
C GLU A 479 -8.31 1.68 36.83
N SER A 480 -8.75 1.29 38.03
CA SER A 480 -8.36 0.01 38.60
C SER A 480 -8.98 -1.13 37.78
N GLY A 481 -8.15 -2.10 37.39
CA GLY A 481 -8.58 -3.24 36.56
C GLY A 481 -8.72 -2.94 35.07
N TYR A 482 -8.51 -1.71 34.62
CA TYR A 482 -8.47 -1.37 33.20
C TYR A 482 -7.09 -1.66 32.61
N THR A 483 -7.07 -2.19 31.39
CA THR A 483 -5.88 -2.33 30.56
C THR A 483 -6.19 -1.95 29.13
N GLY A 484 -5.29 -1.24 28.47
CA GLY A 484 -5.52 -0.67 27.14
C GLY A 484 -5.10 0.80 27.07
N ARG A 485 -5.55 1.51 26.03
CA ARG A 485 -5.29 2.95 25.88
C ARG A 485 -6.26 3.79 26.72
N ALA A 486 -5.74 4.40 27.76
CA ALA A 486 -6.40 5.52 28.42
C ALA A 486 -6.00 6.83 27.75
N ARG A 487 -6.85 7.85 27.84
CA ARG A 487 -6.53 9.18 27.30
C ARG A 487 -7.00 10.29 28.21
N PHE A 488 -6.44 11.48 28.03
CA PHE A 488 -6.96 12.70 28.62
C PHE A 488 -6.57 13.90 27.75
N ASP A 489 -7.35 14.96 27.84
CA ASP A 489 -7.07 16.21 27.15
C ASP A 489 -6.29 17.16 28.07
N TYR A 490 -5.40 17.95 27.48
CA TYR A 490 -4.67 19.01 28.16
C TYR A 490 -4.61 20.26 27.29
N VAL A 491 -4.64 21.41 27.95
CA VAL A 491 -4.56 22.72 27.29
C VAL A 491 -3.14 23.21 27.39
N VAL A 492 -2.51 23.53 26.26
CA VAL A 492 -1.21 24.21 26.18
C VAL A 492 -1.47 25.70 25.98
N ARG A 493 -0.79 26.52 26.77
CA ARG A 493 -0.89 27.98 26.72
C ARG A 493 0.49 28.60 26.54
N ASP A 494 0.59 29.56 25.64
CA ASP A 494 1.79 30.38 25.46
C ASP A 494 1.95 31.45 26.57
N ALA A 495 2.99 32.28 26.45
CA ALA A 495 3.30 33.36 27.39
C ALA A 495 2.37 34.57 27.27
N HIS A 496 1.65 34.72 26.15
CA HIS A 496 0.75 35.84 25.86
C HIS A 496 -0.74 35.50 26.02
N GLY A 497 -1.05 34.26 26.39
CA GLY A 497 -2.37 33.79 26.79
C GLY A 497 -3.17 33.05 25.71
N ALA A 498 -2.64 32.77 24.52
CA ALA A 498 -3.34 31.93 23.56
C ALA A 498 -3.17 30.45 23.89
N GLU A 499 -4.20 29.66 23.56
CA GLU A 499 -4.37 28.28 24.03
C GLU A 499 -4.69 27.33 22.89
N THR A 500 -4.20 26.10 22.99
CA THR A 500 -4.60 24.96 22.16
C THR A 500 -4.90 23.75 23.03
N THR A 501 -5.72 22.83 22.54
CA THR A 501 -6.03 21.58 23.24
C THR A 501 -5.38 20.41 22.51
N ALA A 502 -4.69 19.56 23.27
CA ALA A 502 -4.09 18.33 22.79
C ALA A 502 -4.56 17.15 23.64
N THR A 503 -4.48 15.93 23.10
CA THR A 503 -4.84 14.70 23.80
C THR A 503 -3.58 13.88 24.05
N ALA A 504 -3.40 13.46 25.30
CA ALA A 504 -2.35 12.53 25.70
C ALA A 504 -2.92 11.11 25.79
N VAL A 505 -2.16 10.14 25.28
CA VAL A 505 -2.50 8.72 25.34
C VAL A 505 -1.57 7.98 26.30
N VAL A 506 -2.15 7.23 27.23
CA VAL A 506 -1.47 6.42 28.24
C VAL A 506 -1.79 4.95 27.99
N THR A 507 -0.77 4.13 27.75
CA THR A 507 -0.92 2.68 27.69
C THR A 507 -0.95 2.14 29.13
N VAL A 508 -2.10 1.63 29.52
CA VAL A 508 -2.35 1.05 30.85
C VAL A 508 -2.10 -0.45 30.79
N GLN A 509 -1.09 -0.89 31.53
CA GLN A 509 -0.80 -2.30 31.77
C GLN A 509 -1.65 -2.82 32.93
N GLY A 510 -1.65 -4.14 33.12
CA GLY A 510 -2.37 -4.80 34.22
C GLY A 510 -1.91 -4.32 35.61
N GLU A 511 -2.43 -4.96 36.66
CA GLU A 511 -1.92 -4.68 38.00
C GLU A 511 -0.43 -5.03 38.08
N LYS A 512 0.37 -4.12 38.63
CA LYS A 512 1.80 -4.33 38.84
C LYS A 512 2.03 -5.55 39.76
N PRO A 513 2.87 -6.52 39.38
CA PRO A 513 3.32 -7.56 40.31
C PRO A 513 4.00 -6.98 41.56
N THR A 514 3.88 -7.69 42.68
CA THR A 514 4.43 -7.28 43.97
C THR A 514 5.77 -7.96 44.30
N ASP A 515 6.21 -8.85 43.43
CA ASP A 515 7.42 -9.65 43.53
C ASP A 515 8.66 -8.74 43.60
N SER A 516 9.57 -9.06 44.53
CA SER A 516 10.61 -8.13 44.99
C SER A 516 11.62 -7.70 43.92
N TYR A 517 11.77 -8.49 42.86
CA TYR A 517 12.69 -8.22 41.74
C TYR A 517 12.00 -7.73 40.47
N PHE A 518 10.67 -7.61 40.45
CA PHE A 518 9.91 -7.24 39.25
C PHE A 518 10.42 -5.94 38.60
N ASP A 519 10.70 -4.91 39.41
CA ASP A 519 11.20 -3.61 38.92
C ASP A 519 12.58 -3.66 38.25
N TYR A 520 13.31 -4.78 38.41
CA TYR A 520 14.60 -4.99 37.78
C TYR A 520 14.52 -5.91 36.55
N GLN A 521 13.37 -6.55 36.30
CA GLN A 521 13.12 -7.43 35.15
C GLN A 521 12.74 -6.64 33.89
N TRP A 522 13.66 -5.81 33.42
CA TRP A 522 13.48 -4.93 32.26
C TRP A 522 12.96 -5.65 30.99
N HIS A 523 13.31 -6.93 30.85
CA HIS A 523 12.95 -7.75 29.69
C HIS A 523 11.44 -7.94 29.55
N LEU A 524 10.69 -7.90 30.65
CA LEU A 524 9.22 -8.03 30.64
C LEU A 524 8.58 -6.83 29.95
N ASP A 525 9.02 -5.61 30.30
CA ASP A 525 8.56 -4.39 29.65
C ASP A 525 9.05 -4.27 28.20
N ALA A 526 10.28 -4.76 27.92
CA ALA A 526 10.90 -4.68 26.59
C ALA A 526 10.14 -5.50 25.53
N ILE A 527 9.53 -6.61 25.93
CA ILE A 527 8.69 -7.45 25.06
C ILE A 527 7.20 -7.18 25.22
N GLY A 528 6.79 -6.27 26.12
CA GLY A 528 5.37 -5.95 26.34
C GLY A 528 4.56 -7.02 27.07
N ALA A 529 5.19 -7.96 27.80
CA ALA A 529 4.48 -9.04 28.50
C ALA A 529 3.39 -8.55 29.49
N PRO A 530 3.62 -7.48 30.29
CA PRO A 530 2.58 -6.97 31.20
C PRO A 530 1.28 -6.48 30.54
N ALA A 531 1.31 -6.15 29.25
CA ALA A 531 0.11 -5.76 28.50
C ALA A 531 -0.79 -6.96 28.15
N VAL A 532 -0.25 -8.19 28.23
CA VAL A 532 -0.93 -9.45 27.88
C VAL A 532 -1.51 -10.16 29.11
N TRP A 533 -0.86 -10.01 30.27
CA TRP A 533 -1.21 -10.68 31.52
C TRP A 533 -2.63 -10.54 32.07
N PRO A 534 -3.41 -9.48 31.76
CA PRO A 534 -4.83 -9.44 32.10
C PRO A 534 -5.61 -10.59 31.46
N ASP A 535 -5.15 -11.06 30.30
CA ASP A 535 -5.86 -12.01 29.45
C ASP A 535 -5.24 -13.40 29.51
N TYR A 536 -3.91 -13.46 29.37
CA TYR A 536 -3.16 -14.70 29.21
C TYR A 536 -1.92 -14.70 30.09
N THR A 537 -1.69 -15.80 30.78
CA THR A 537 -0.57 -16.01 31.71
C THR A 537 0.25 -17.25 31.36
N GLY A 538 -0.06 -17.94 30.27
CA GLY A 538 0.48 -19.23 29.85
C GLY A 538 -0.30 -20.42 30.41
N LYS A 539 -1.47 -20.20 30.99
CA LYS A 539 -2.22 -21.22 31.72
C LYS A 539 -2.66 -22.34 30.78
N GLY A 540 -2.45 -23.57 31.25
CA GLY A 540 -2.80 -24.78 30.49
C GLY A 540 -1.73 -25.22 29.49
N VAL A 541 -0.67 -24.43 29.31
CA VAL A 541 0.48 -24.79 28.49
C VAL A 541 1.56 -25.43 29.35
N THR A 542 2.17 -26.51 28.85
CA THR A 542 3.29 -27.20 29.50
C THR A 542 4.60 -26.86 28.78
N VAL A 543 5.57 -26.28 29.51
CA VAL A 543 6.90 -25.94 29.01
C VAL A 543 7.95 -26.87 29.63
N SER A 544 8.66 -27.59 28.78
CA SER A 544 9.79 -28.44 29.16
C SER A 544 11.09 -27.67 29.07
N ILE A 545 11.87 -27.68 30.14
CA ILE A 545 13.26 -27.21 30.10
C ILE A 545 14.16 -28.44 29.91
N LEU A 546 14.66 -28.59 28.67
CA LEU A 546 15.56 -29.67 28.30
C LEU A 546 17.00 -29.23 28.60
N ASP A 547 17.45 -29.36 29.85
CA ASP A 547 18.73 -28.80 30.33
C ASP A 547 19.33 -29.63 31.49
N GLN A 548 20.22 -29.07 32.31
CA GLN A 548 20.98 -29.77 33.37
C GLN A 548 20.17 -30.15 34.62
N GLY A 549 18.87 -29.83 34.64
CA GLY A 549 17.97 -30.07 35.77
C GLY A 549 17.33 -28.80 36.31
N ILE A 550 16.28 -28.95 37.12
CA ILE A 550 15.56 -27.83 37.76
C ILE A 550 15.45 -28.09 39.26
N ASP A 551 15.85 -27.12 40.08
CA ASP A 551 15.49 -27.08 41.49
C ASP A 551 14.01 -26.71 41.62
N TYR A 552 13.13 -27.70 41.45
CA TYR A 552 11.69 -27.52 41.56
C TYR A 552 11.21 -27.23 42.99
N SER A 553 12.12 -27.15 43.97
CA SER A 553 11.82 -26.70 45.33
C SER A 553 11.97 -25.19 45.50
N HIS A 554 12.44 -24.49 44.48
CA HIS A 554 12.62 -23.05 44.49
C HIS A 554 11.28 -22.34 44.79
N PRO A 555 11.22 -21.34 45.69
CA PRO A 555 9.96 -20.70 46.10
C PRO A 555 9.15 -20.05 44.98
N ASP A 556 9.82 -19.66 43.88
CA ASP A 556 9.15 -19.11 42.70
C ASP A 556 8.77 -20.17 41.66
N LEU A 557 9.09 -21.45 41.87
CA LEU A 557 8.83 -22.52 40.89
C LEU A 557 7.94 -23.65 41.45
N ASP A 558 7.86 -23.83 42.76
CA ASP A 558 7.29 -25.02 43.38
C ASP A 558 5.78 -25.21 43.15
N GLY A 559 5.05 -24.12 42.95
CA GLY A 559 3.64 -24.07 42.59
C GLY A 559 3.36 -24.12 41.09
N SER A 560 4.30 -23.70 40.23
CA SER A 560 4.19 -23.80 38.76
C SER A 560 4.71 -25.13 38.18
N TYR A 561 5.56 -25.85 38.90
CA TYR A 561 6.19 -27.10 38.44
C TYR A 561 5.28 -28.35 38.50
N ASP A 562 5.44 -29.28 37.56
CA ASP A 562 4.72 -30.57 37.48
C ASP A 562 5.68 -31.77 37.50
N THR A 563 5.95 -32.28 38.70
CA THR A 563 6.84 -33.44 38.93
C THR A 563 6.33 -34.75 38.33
N SER A 564 5.06 -34.85 37.92
CA SER A 564 4.49 -36.12 37.45
C SER A 564 4.92 -36.50 36.03
N ARG A 565 5.53 -35.56 35.31
CA ARG A 565 5.90 -35.68 33.90
C ARG A 565 7.40 -35.62 33.66
N ASP A 566 8.19 -35.40 34.70
CA ASP A 566 9.63 -35.24 34.62
C ASP A 566 10.37 -36.47 34.12
N TRP A 567 11.60 -36.24 33.66
CA TRP A 567 12.55 -37.31 33.43
C TRP A 567 14.01 -36.85 33.51
N ASP A 568 14.84 -37.64 34.20
CA ASP A 568 16.30 -37.53 34.18
C ASP A 568 16.90 -38.59 33.25
N TYR A 569 17.38 -38.16 32.07
CA TYR A 569 18.00 -39.04 31.09
C TYR A 569 19.46 -39.38 31.44
N VAL A 570 20.11 -38.59 32.30
CA VAL A 570 21.49 -38.81 32.76
C VAL A 570 21.54 -39.95 33.77
N GLN A 571 20.60 -39.98 34.71
CA GLN A 571 20.52 -41.00 35.77
C GLN A 571 19.54 -42.13 35.45
N GLY A 572 18.58 -41.89 34.56
CA GLY A 572 17.59 -42.87 34.13
C GLY A 572 16.44 -43.05 35.12
N ASP A 573 16.00 -41.96 35.76
CA ASP A 573 14.89 -41.93 36.70
C ASP A 573 13.95 -40.73 36.44
N ALA A 574 12.96 -40.54 37.32
CA ALA A 574 11.92 -39.50 37.18
C ALA A 574 12.22 -38.23 37.99
N ASP A 575 13.46 -38.03 38.46
CA ASP A 575 13.84 -36.90 39.32
C ASP A 575 14.93 -36.05 38.66
N PRO A 576 14.56 -34.96 37.94
CA PRO A 576 15.50 -34.12 37.20
C PRO A 576 16.17 -33.08 38.11
N PHE A 577 16.11 -33.25 39.43
CA PHE A 577 16.69 -32.33 40.39
C PHE A 577 18.23 -32.24 40.21
N PRO A 578 18.83 -31.04 40.25
CA PRO A 578 20.28 -30.87 40.19
C PRO A 578 21.01 -31.68 41.27
N THR A 579 22.09 -32.37 40.90
CA THR A 579 22.77 -33.32 41.81
C THR A 579 24.20 -32.92 42.16
N VAL A 580 24.82 -32.04 41.37
CA VAL A 580 26.16 -31.51 41.65
C VAL A 580 26.18 -29.98 41.52
N GLY A 581 27.19 -29.35 42.12
CA GLY A 581 27.35 -27.90 42.04
C GLY A 581 27.64 -27.42 40.62
N GLY A 582 27.02 -26.30 40.24
CA GLY A 582 27.12 -25.71 38.91
C GLY A 582 26.04 -26.16 37.91
N GLU A 583 25.04 -26.94 38.35
CA GLU A 583 23.87 -27.36 37.56
C GLU A 583 22.67 -26.40 37.71
N GLY A 584 22.93 -25.12 38.01
CA GLY A 584 21.91 -24.08 38.17
C GLY A 584 21.21 -23.65 36.87
N HIS A 585 21.80 -23.94 35.71
CA HIS A 585 21.36 -23.41 34.42
C HIS A 585 19.86 -23.65 34.14
N GLY A 586 19.38 -24.89 34.23
CA GLY A 586 17.96 -25.18 33.97
C GLY A 586 17.01 -24.47 34.94
N THR A 587 17.44 -24.21 36.18
CA THR A 587 16.65 -23.47 37.18
C THR A 587 16.55 -21.99 36.81
N GLU A 588 17.62 -21.39 36.32
CA GLU A 588 17.64 -20.01 35.81
C GLU A 588 16.63 -19.82 34.67
N LEU A 589 16.67 -20.72 33.69
CA LEU A 589 15.79 -20.67 32.52
C LEU A 589 14.32 -20.86 32.90
N ALA A 590 14.05 -21.76 33.84
CA ALA A 590 12.71 -22.04 34.34
C ALA A 590 12.05 -20.78 34.93
N GLY A 591 12.81 -19.98 35.70
CA GLY A 591 12.30 -18.73 36.28
C GLY A 591 11.95 -17.68 35.24
N ILE A 592 12.74 -17.55 34.17
CA ILE A 592 12.44 -16.62 33.07
C ILE A 592 11.11 -16.98 32.39
N VAL A 593 10.85 -18.28 32.19
CA VAL A 593 9.62 -18.76 31.57
C VAL A 593 8.42 -18.56 32.50
N ALA A 594 8.46 -19.13 33.70
CA ALA A 594 7.25 -19.31 34.52
C ALA A 594 7.52 -19.27 36.04
N ALA A 595 8.43 -18.39 36.49
CA ALA A 595 8.44 -18.01 37.89
C ALA A 595 7.08 -17.44 38.32
N GLU A 596 6.64 -17.81 39.51
CA GLU A 596 5.33 -17.49 40.04
C GLU A 596 5.19 -16.00 40.38
N ARG A 597 3.98 -15.48 40.15
CA ARG A 597 3.58 -14.16 40.64
C ARG A 597 3.03 -14.28 42.06
N ASN A 598 3.91 -14.49 43.05
CA ASN A 598 3.54 -14.85 44.44
C ASN A 598 3.95 -13.80 45.49
N GLY A 599 4.54 -12.69 45.07
CA GLY A 599 5.06 -11.62 45.93
C GLY A 599 6.49 -11.83 46.42
N THR A 600 7.19 -12.84 45.92
CA THR A 600 8.59 -13.16 46.23
C THR A 600 9.39 -13.15 44.94
N GLY A 601 10.67 -12.78 45.01
CA GLY A 601 11.56 -13.08 43.90
C GLY A 601 11.21 -12.39 42.59
N VAL A 602 11.16 -13.16 41.50
CA VAL A 602 10.96 -12.76 40.11
C VAL A 602 9.62 -13.26 39.58
N VAL A 603 9.15 -12.71 38.46
CA VAL A 603 7.95 -13.18 37.74
C VAL A 603 8.34 -13.69 36.35
N GLY A 604 7.85 -14.87 35.99
CA GLY A 604 8.03 -15.43 34.65
C GLY A 604 7.12 -14.77 33.63
N ILE A 605 7.53 -14.78 32.36
CA ILE A 605 6.74 -14.24 31.25
C ILE A 605 5.37 -14.90 31.15
N ALA A 606 5.35 -16.22 31.36
CA ALA A 606 4.19 -17.08 31.38
C ALA A 606 4.02 -17.70 32.78
N TYR A 607 3.87 -16.85 33.81
CA TYR A 607 3.78 -17.27 35.22
C TYR A 607 2.62 -18.22 35.56
N GLY A 608 1.65 -18.42 34.66
CA GLY A 608 0.56 -19.39 34.77
C GLY A 608 0.83 -20.74 34.08
N ALA A 609 1.92 -20.87 33.32
CA ALA A 609 2.31 -22.10 32.64
C ALA A 609 2.80 -23.17 33.63
N ARG A 610 2.80 -24.43 33.16
CA ARG A 610 3.36 -25.57 33.91
C ARG A 610 4.77 -25.89 33.44
N LEU A 611 5.72 -25.94 34.37
CA LEU A 611 7.10 -26.32 34.09
C LEU A 611 7.32 -27.82 34.31
N VAL A 612 8.13 -28.43 33.43
CA VAL A 612 8.60 -29.82 33.56
C VAL A 612 10.10 -29.87 33.30
N GLY A 613 10.82 -30.66 34.09
CA GLY A 613 12.25 -30.90 33.91
C GLY A 613 12.54 -32.10 33.01
N SER A 614 13.27 -31.87 31.94
CA SER A 614 13.89 -32.93 31.13
C SER A 614 15.40 -32.85 31.28
N ARG A 615 15.96 -33.55 32.28
CA ARG A 615 17.39 -33.44 32.60
C ARG A 615 18.26 -34.22 31.60
N VAL A 616 19.11 -33.51 30.89
CA VAL A 616 20.14 -34.00 29.98
C VAL A 616 21.49 -33.40 30.34
N GLY A 617 22.59 -34.06 29.97
CA GLY A 617 23.87 -33.34 29.98
C GLY A 617 23.98 -32.50 28.71
N VAL A 618 24.25 -31.21 28.83
CA VAL A 618 24.30 -30.22 27.72
C VAL A 618 25.49 -30.40 26.75
N SER A 619 26.01 -31.62 26.62
CA SER A 619 27.02 -32.03 25.64
C SER A 619 26.51 -33.27 24.89
N PRO A 620 26.70 -33.39 23.57
CA PRO A 620 26.30 -34.59 22.82
C PRO A 620 26.88 -35.92 23.37
N LEU A 621 27.95 -35.86 24.16
CA LEU A 621 28.59 -37.02 24.79
C LEU A 621 27.97 -37.43 26.13
N SER A 622 27.02 -36.66 26.66
CA SER A 622 26.43 -36.89 27.98
C SER A 622 25.51 -38.12 28.04
N LEU A 623 24.89 -38.45 26.91
CA LEU A 623 23.99 -39.58 26.75
C LEU A 623 24.48 -40.50 25.65
N SER A 624 24.07 -41.77 25.73
CA SER A 624 24.17 -42.66 24.57
C SER A 624 23.30 -42.15 23.41
N TRP A 625 23.64 -42.50 22.17
CA TRP A 625 22.82 -42.17 21.00
C TRP A 625 21.35 -42.58 21.16
N GLY A 626 21.09 -43.76 21.74
CA GLY A 626 19.72 -44.20 22.04
C GLY A 626 19.03 -43.36 23.11
N GLY A 627 19.79 -42.88 24.11
CA GLY A 627 19.31 -41.96 25.14
C GLY A 627 18.91 -40.61 24.57
N TRP A 628 19.74 -40.02 23.70
CA TRP A 628 19.38 -38.78 22.97
C TRP A 628 18.11 -38.94 22.13
N ALA A 629 18.02 -40.04 21.40
CA ALA A 629 16.85 -40.29 20.57
C ALA A 629 15.58 -40.45 21.40
N GLN A 630 15.68 -41.01 22.61
CA GLN A 630 14.56 -41.08 23.55
C GLN A 630 14.23 -39.69 24.11
N ALA A 631 15.24 -38.93 24.57
CA ALA A 631 15.05 -37.61 25.16
C ALA A 631 14.28 -36.67 24.23
N PHE A 632 14.61 -36.66 22.94
CA PHE A 632 13.88 -35.86 21.94
C PHE A 632 12.49 -36.38 21.63
N ARG A 633 12.29 -37.71 21.45
CA ARG A 633 10.95 -38.27 21.22
C ARG A 633 10.00 -37.98 22.37
N ASP A 634 10.51 -38.07 23.61
CA ASP A 634 9.74 -37.81 24.80
C ASP A 634 9.28 -36.35 24.90
N GLN A 635 9.91 -35.42 24.18
CA GLN A 635 9.46 -34.02 24.14
C GLN A 635 8.10 -33.85 23.45
N ALA A 636 7.64 -34.82 22.65
CA ALA A 636 6.29 -34.82 22.08
C ALA A 636 5.18 -34.77 23.15
N LYS A 637 5.53 -35.04 24.42
CA LYS A 637 4.63 -34.94 25.58
C LYS A 637 4.30 -33.49 25.94
N TYR A 638 5.08 -32.50 25.51
CA TYR A 638 4.98 -31.12 25.96
C TYR A 638 4.58 -30.18 24.83
N ASP A 639 4.08 -29.00 25.21
CA ASP A 639 3.64 -28.00 24.24
C ASP A 639 4.82 -27.21 23.69
N VAL A 640 5.70 -26.77 24.59
CA VAL A 640 6.88 -25.94 24.30
C VAL A 640 8.12 -26.58 24.93
N VAL A 641 9.24 -26.53 24.22
CA VAL A 641 10.53 -27.04 24.69
C VAL A 641 11.59 -25.95 24.55
N ASN A 642 12.21 -25.59 25.66
CA ASN A 642 13.35 -24.69 25.68
C ASN A 642 14.67 -25.47 25.63
N MET A 643 15.56 -25.10 24.70
CA MET A 643 16.89 -25.68 24.49
C MET A 643 17.97 -24.60 24.48
N SER A 644 18.41 -24.16 25.66
CA SER A 644 19.39 -23.08 25.84
C SER A 644 20.86 -23.54 25.79
N TRP A 645 21.14 -24.58 25.00
CA TRP A 645 22.47 -25.16 24.80
C TRP A 645 22.68 -25.46 23.32
N GLY A 646 23.92 -25.55 22.87
CA GLY A 646 24.24 -25.85 21.48
C GLY A 646 25.73 -25.97 21.28
N SER A 647 26.12 -26.26 20.04
CA SER A 647 27.50 -26.13 19.60
C SER A 647 27.56 -25.11 18.46
N ALA A 648 28.66 -24.39 18.31
CA ALA A 648 28.93 -23.71 17.07
C ALA A 648 29.90 -24.64 16.30
N SER A 649 29.43 -25.74 15.73
CA SER A 649 30.32 -26.75 15.15
C SER A 649 29.69 -27.57 14.04
N PHE A 650 30.37 -27.64 12.90
CA PHE A 650 30.00 -28.48 11.76
C PHE A 650 30.08 -29.99 12.06
N ALA A 651 30.47 -30.39 13.28
CA ALA A 651 30.34 -31.76 13.76
C ALA A 651 28.86 -32.16 14.00
N CYS A 652 28.00 -31.20 14.35
CA CYS A 652 26.55 -31.38 14.48
C CYS A 652 25.91 -31.29 13.08
N ASN A 653 26.03 -32.39 12.34
CA ASN A 653 25.84 -32.42 10.89
C ASN A 653 24.73 -33.39 10.47
N ALA A 654 23.73 -32.90 9.74
CA ALA A 654 22.64 -33.70 9.19
C ALA A 654 23.11 -34.78 8.19
N GLU A 655 24.29 -34.61 7.60
CA GLU A 655 24.90 -35.58 6.69
C GLU A 655 25.62 -36.72 7.44
N ASN A 656 25.81 -36.59 8.76
CA ASN A 656 26.21 -37.70 9.60
C ASN A 656 24.99 -38.56 9.94
N SER A 657 24.95 -39.78 9.40
CA SER A 657 23.81 -40.69 9.57
C SER A 657 23.48 -41.02 11.02
N TYR A 658 24.46 -41.05 11.93
CA TYR A 658 24.21 -41.26 13.36
C TYR A 658 23.58 -40.02 13.98
N TYR A 659 24.16 -38.84 13.75
CA TYR A 659 23.61 -37.60 14.28
C TYR A 659 22.17 -37.37 13.79
N LYS A 660 21.93 -37.58 12.50
CA LYS A 660 20.59 -37.52 11.91
C LYS A 660 19.62 -38.50 12.57
N GLN A 661 19.97 -39.79 12.62
CA GLN A 661 19.08 -40.85 13.12
C GLN A 661 18.74 -40.69 14.61
N TYR A 662 19.69 -40.24 15.42
CA TYR A 662 19.56 -40.24 16.88
C TYR A 662 19.28 -38.86 17.49
N PHE A 663 19.41 -37.79 16.73
CA PHE A 663 19.22 -36.41 17.20
C PHE A 663 18.12 -35.70 16.41
N LEU A 664 18.32 -35.53 15.10
CA LEU A 664 17.43 -34.72 14.27
C LEU A 664 16.11 -35.42 13.94
N ASP A 665 16.14 -36.71 13.58
CA ASP A 665 14.92 -37.45 13.25
C ASP A 665 13.95 -37.56 14.45
N PRO A 666 14.42 -37.88 15.67
CA PRO A 666 13.59 -37.84 16.89
C PRO A 666 13.00 -36.47 17.22
N MET A 667 13.78 -35.39 17.05
CA MET A 667 13.30 -34.02 17.27
C MET A 667 12.21 -33.67 16.25
N ALA A 668 12.45 -33.98 14.97
CA ALA A 668 11.49 -33.79 13.90
C ALA A 668 10.23 -34.68 14.06
N GLU A 669 10.35 -35.82 14.74
CA GLU A 669 9.20 -36.66 15.10
C GLU A 669 8.33 -35.95 16.14
N ALA A 670 8.93 -35.43 17.22
CA ALA A 670 8.21 -34.66 18.24
C ALA A 670 7.60 -33.37 17.69
N ALA A 671 8.32 -32.65 16.82
CA ALA A 671 7.83 -31.45 16.15
C ALA A 671 6.62 -31.70 15.23
N ARG A 672 6.41 -32.95 14.79
CA ARG A 672 5.23 -33.34 13.99
C ARG A 672 4.10 -33.94 14.80
N GLN A 673 4.42 -34.77 15.79
CA GLN A 673 3.43 -35.60 16.50
C GLN A 673 2.96 -34.97 17.82
N GLY A 674 3.75 -34.06 18.39
CA GLY A 674 3.41 -33.36 19.63
C GLY A 674 2.08 -32.63 19.55
N ARG A 675 1.48 -32.35 20.71
CA ARG A 675 0.22 -31.57 20.80
C ARG A 675 -0.92 -32.12 19.91
N GLY A 676 -1.03 -33.45 19.82
CA GLY A 676 -2.07 -34.10 19.01
C GLY A 676 -1.91 -33.94 17.49
N GLY A 677 -0.69 -33.67 17.03
CA GLY A 677 -0.37 -33.44 15.61
C GLY A 677 -0.22 -31.97 15.22
N LEU A 678 -0.47 -31.04 16.14
CA LEU A 678 -0.15 -29.61 15.96
C LEU A 678 1.37 -29.36 15.99
N GLY A 679 2.13 -30.24 16.64
CA GLY A 679 3.57 -30.19 16.75
C GLY A 679 4.05 -29.52 18.04
N THR A 680 5.03 -30.13 18.70
CA THR A 680 5.73 -29.48 19.82
C THR A 680 6.58 -28.32 19.30
N VAL A 681 6.50 -27.17 19.96
CA VAL A 681 7.28 -25.97 19.58
C VAL A 681 8.65 -26.03 20.25
N PHE A 682 9.72 -26.08 19.44
CA PHE A 682 11.09 -26.05 19.93
C PHE A 682 11.69 -24.65 19.81
N VAL A 683 12.24 -24.15 20.91
CA VAL A 683 12.92 -22.84 20.98
C VAL A 683 14.37 -23.06 21.42
N ALA A 684 15.34 -22.48 20.71
CA ALA A 684 16.75 -22.67 21.01
C ALA A 684 17.57 -21.38 20.99
N SER A 685 18.62 -21.35 21.79
CA SER A 685 19.60 -20.26 21.82
C SER A 685 20.44 -20.22 20.54
N GLY A 686 20.60 -19.04 19.93
CA GLY A 686 21.36 -18.83 18.69
C GLY A 686 22.88 -18.98 18.80
N GLY A 687 23.45 -18.93 20.01
CA GLY A 687 24.88 -19.11 20.27
C GLY A 687 25.57 -17.85 20.81
N ASN A 688 26.70 -18.05 21.49
CA ASN A 688 27.42 -16.99 22.24
C ASN A 688 28.85 -16.74 21.71
N ASP A 689 29.17 -17.25 20.51
CA ASP A 689 30.54 -17.37 20.01
C ASP A 689 30.90 -16.33 18.93
N ARG A 690 30.16 -15.21 18.85
CA ARG A 690 30.40 -14.14 17.84
C ARG A 690 31.87 -13.72 17.78
N GLY A 691 32.50 -13.48 18.93
CA GLY A 691 33.89 -13.01 19.03
C GLY A 691 34.90 -13.94 18.38
N SER A 692 34.58 -15.24 18.33
CA SER A 692 35.42 -16.30 17.75
C SER A 692 34.99 -16.68 16.32
N GLY A 693 34.01 -15.98 15.73
CA GLY A 693 33.47 -16.27 14.40
C GLY A 693 32.35 -17.32 14.38
N GLY A 694 31.72 -17.60 15.53
CA GLY A 694 30.59 -18.50 15.61
C GLY A 694 29.33 -17.92 14.96
N ASN A 695 28.54 -18.81 14.37
CA ASN A 695 27.32 -18.47 13.63
C ASN A 695 26.21 -19.48 13.96
N ALA A 696 24.97 -19.02 14.10
CA ALA A 696 23.82 -19.86 14.40
C ALA A 696 23.59 -20.95 13.35
N ASN A 697 24.08 -20.74 12.13
CA ASN A 697 23.96 -21.68 11.02
C ASN A 697 24.96 -22.85 11.05
N TYR A 698 25.92 -22.88 11.98
CA TYR A 698 26.99 -23.90 11.96
C TYR A 698 26.65 -25.17 12.74
N ASP A 699 25.40 -25.31 13.20
CA ASP A 699 24.90 -26.48 13.93
C ASP A 699 23.52 -26.86 13.42
N ASN A 700 23.35 -28.12 12.96
CA ASN A 700 22.10 -28.59 12.38
C ASN A 700 20.95 -28.81 13.35
N LYS A 701 21.16 -28.66 14.67
CA LYS A 701 20.09 -28.51 15.65
C LYS A 701 19.59 -27.08 15.69
N ASN A 702 20.51 -26.10 15.76
CA ASN A 702 20.15 -24.68 15.84
C ASN A 702 19.55 -24.14 14.53
N ASN A 703 20.07 -24.57 13.38
CA ASN A 703 19.56 -24.15 12.06
C ASN A 703 18.46 -25.05 11.51
N SER A 704 17.95 -25.99 12.32
CA SER A 704 16.85 -26.85 11.91
C SER A 704 15.58 -26.03 11.75
N ARG A 705 14.85 -26.21 10.65
CA ARG A 705 13.55 -25.55 10.46
C ARG A 705 12.51 -25.87 11.53
N PHE A 706 12.66 -26.99 12.26
CA PHE A 706 11.79 -27.35 13.38
C PHE A 706 12.02 -26.51 14.64
N VAL A 707 13.04 -25.65 14.64
CA VAL A 707 13.51 -24.91 15.81
C VAL A 707 13.41 -23.41 15.56
N THR A 708 12.81 -22.70 16.50
CA THR A 708 12.89 -21.25 16.60
C THR A 708 14.23 -20.86 17.21
N ALA A 709 15.19 -20.45 16.38
CA ALA A 709 16.50 -19.99 16.83
C ALA A 709 16.45 -18.51 17.25
N VAL A 710 16.98 -18.21 18.44
CA VAL A 710 16.81 -16.91 19.10
C VAL A 710 18.15 -16.21 19.35
N ALA A 711 18.30 -15.00 18.82
CA ALA A 711 19.43 -14.11 19.12
C ALA A 711 19.20 -13.33 20.43
N ALA A 712 20.24 -12.65 20.92
CA ALA A 712 20.21 -11.91 22.17
C ALA A 712 20.33 -10.38 21.97
N LEU A 713 19.52 -9.64 22.73
CA LEU A 713 19.57 -8.18 22.86
C LEU A 713 20.17 -7.73 24.19
N GLY A 714 20.87 -6.60 24.13
CA GLY A 714 21.22 -5.77 25.28
C GLY A 714 20.09 -4.83 25.70
N HIS A 715 20.25 -4.22 26.87
CA HIS A 715 19.35 -3.19 27.40
C HIS A 715 19.21 -1.95 26.49
N ASP A 716 20.20 -1.69 25.63
CA ASP A 716 20.22 -0.57 24.70
C ASP A 716 19.45 -0.87 23.39
N GLY A 717 18.81 -2.03 23.30
CA GLY A 717 18.07 -2.48 22.12
C GLY A 717 18.96 -2.96 20.98
N LYS A 718 20.29 -3.07 21.18
CA LYS A 718 21.23 -3.59 20.19
C LYS A 718 21.50 -5.07 20.42
N PHE A 719 22.03 -5.74 19.41
CA PHE A 719 22.45 -7.14 19.57
C PHE A 719 23.52 -7.20 20.68
N ALA A 720 23.46 -8.22 21.53
CA ALA A 720 24.45 -8.43 22.55
C ALA A 720 25.79 -8.82 21.92
N SER A 721 26.91 -8.36 22.49
CA SER A 721 28.24 -8.54 21.90
C SER A 721 28.69 -10.00 21.70
N TYR A 722 28.07 -10.95 22.42
CA TYR A 722 28.28 -12.38 22.28
C TYR A 722 27.33 -13.04 21.27
N SER A 723 26.20 -12.43 20.93
CA SER A 723 25.13 -13.04 20.12
C SER A 723 25.65 -13.43 18.75
N SER A 724 25.73 -14.73 18.47
CA SER A 724 26.15 -15.25 17.17
C SER A 724 25.17 -14.82 16.08
N PRO A 725 25.64 -14.21 14.97
CA PRO A 725 24.77 -13.93 13.82
C PRO A 725 24.41 -15.24 13.09
N GLY A 726 23.43 -15.19 12.19
CA GLY A 726 23.12 -16.29 11.28
C GLY A 726 21.82 -16.09 10.52
N ALA A 727 21.78 -16.59 9.28
CA ALA A 727 20.58 -16.51 8.45
C ALA A 727 19.43 -17.38 8.96
N SER A 728 19.70 -18.34 9.85
CA SER A 728 18.71 -19.25 10.44
C SER A 728 18.01 -18.67 11.69
N LEU A 729 18.40 -17.48 12.15
CA LEU A 729 17.75 -16.84 13.30
C LEU A 729 16.34 -16.39 12.89
N LEU A 730 15.33 -16.74 13.70
CA LEU A 730 13.96 -16.30 13.44
C LEU A 730 13.69 -14.95 14.11
N VAL A 731 14.02 -14.83 15.40
CA VAL A 731 13.78 -13.61 16.19
C VAL A 731 14.95 -13.35 17.13
N THR A 732 14.98 -12.17 17.72
CA THR A 732 15.86 -11.84 18.84
C THR A 732 15.04 -11.53 20.09
N ALA A 733 15.61 -11.71 21.26
CA ALA A 733 14.96 -11.38 22.52
C ALA A 733 15.97 -10.83 23.53
N PRO A 734 15.52 -10.11 24.57
CA PRO A 734 16.36 -9.76 25.71
C PRO A 734 17.21 -10.94 26.19
N GLY A 735 18.52 -10.73 26.34
CA GLY A 735 19.45 -11.79 26.75
C GLY A 735 20.59 -11.32 27.64
N ASP A 736 20.81 -10.02 27.74
CA ASP A 736 21.85 -9.45 28.59
C ASP A 736 21.27 -8.96 29.92
N TYR A 737 21.90 -9.37 31.02
CA TYR A 737 21.53 -8.97 32.38
C TYR A 737 20.06 -9.28 32.71
N ILE A 738 19.65 -10.52 32.43
CA ILE A 738 18.31 -11.04 32.73
C ILE A 738 18.29 -11.57 34.15
N ILE A 739 17.44 -10.98 34.99
CA ILE A 739 17.26 -11.42 36.37
C ILE A 739 16.30 -12.60 36.39
N GLY A 740 16.73 -13.71 36.96
CA GLY A 740 15.99 -14.95 37.10
C GLY A 740 16.30 -15.67 38.40
N THR A 741 15.74 -16.87 38.55
CA THR A 741 15.97 -17.76 39.69
C THR A 741 17.37 -18.39 39.63
N ASP A 742 17.93 -18.78 40.77
CA ASP A 742 19.12 -19.64 40.85
C ASP A 742 18.75 -20.92 41.61
N ALA A 743 19.44 -22.02 41.33
CA ALA A 743 19.26 -23.22 42.14
C ALA A 743 19.84 -23.01 43.54
N LYS A 744 19.21 -23.57 44.58
CA LYS A 744 19.71 -23.41 45.95
C LYS A 744 21.09 -24.02 46.14
N ASP A 745 21.83 -23.52 47.13
CA ASP A 745 23.12 -24.09 47.52
C ASP A 745 23.02 -25.60 47.80
N PRO A 746 23.95 -26.43 47.27
CA PRO A 746 25.19 -26.06 46.57
C PRO A 746 25.10 -26.11 45.03
N TYR A 747 23.90 -26.14 44.45
CA TYR A 747 23.67 -26.47 43.04
C TYR A 747 23.82 -25.28 42.10
N GLY A 748 23.36 -24.10 42.53
CA GLY A 748 23.36 -22.86 41.76
C GLY A 748 24.72 -22.22 41.54
N TYR A 749 24.71 -21.07 40.89
CA TYR A 749 25.91 -20.30 40.57
C TYR A 749 26.32 -19.35 41.70
N ILE A 750 25.39 -18.94 42.55
CA ILE A 750 25.60 -17.98 43.62
C ILE A 750 25.46 -18.66 44.98
N THR A 751 26.48 -18.50 45.83
CA THR A 751 26.41 -18.99 47.21
C THR A 751 25.57 -18.07 48.09
N GLY A 752 24.58 -18.63 48.77
CA GLY A 752 23.71 -17.95 49.73
C GLY A 752 22.65 -17.04 49.11
N GLY A 753 22.31 -17.22 47.83
CA GLY A 753 21.25 -16.49 47.13
C GLY A 753 20.46 -17.41 46.20
N ASP A 754 19.19 -17.07 45.99
CA ASP A 754 18.23 -17.85 45.18
C ASP A 754 17.93 -17.14 43.83
N TYR A 755 18.63 -16.05 43.51
CA TYR A 755 18.39 -15.24 42.29
C TYR A 755 19.71 -14.76 41.70
N LEU A 756 19.81 -14.76 40.37
CA LEU A 756 20.97 -14.24 39.64
C LEU A 756 20.57 -13.32 38.48
N ALA A 757 21.53 -12.52 38.02
CA ALA A 757 21.46 -11.84 36.73
C ALA A 757 22.35 -12.58 35.73
N GLY A 758 21.75 -13.29 34.79
CA GLY A 758 22.42 -14.05 33.75
C GLY A 758 22.54 -13.27 32.43
N SER A 759 23.52 -13.66 31.61
CA SER A 759 23.67 -13.14 30.24
C SER A 759 23.95 -14.29 29.27
N GLY A 760 23.40 -14.20 28.07
CA GLY A 760 23.61 -15.16 26.99
C GLY A 760 22.38 -15.32 26.13
N THR A 761 22.54 -15.85 24.92
CA THR A 761 21.40 -16.34 24.10
C THR A 761 20.62 -17.44 24.83
N SER A 762 21.25 -18.09 25.81
CA SER A 762 20.62 -19.00 26.76
C SER A 762 19.52 -18.34 27.58
N ALA A 763 19.61 -17.05 27.91
CA ALA A 763 18.57 -16.28 28.58
C ALA A 763 17.51 -15.71 27.61
N SER A 764 17.80 -15.63 26.31
CA SER A 764 16.86 -15.18 25.27
C SER A 764 15.89 -16.26 24.80
N ALA A 765 16.35 -17.51 24.66
CA ALA A 765 15.49 -18.64 24.31
C ALA A 765 14.29 -18.84 25.28
N PRO A 766 14.45 -18.81 26.62
CA PRO A 766 13.33 -18.93 27.54
C PRO A 766 12.40 -17.71 27.49
N VAL A 767 12.89 -16.52 27.09
CA VAL A 767 12.01 -15.37 26.84
C VAL A 767 11.00 -15.70 25.75
N VAL A 768 11.49 -16.20 24.61
CA VAL A 768 10.62 -16.61 23.49
C VAL A 768 9.76 -17.81 23.88
N ALA A 769 10.27 -18.79 24.63
CA ALA A 769 9.46 -19.91 25.11
C ALA A 769 8.28 -19.46 26.00
N GLY A 770 8.50 -18.44 26.84
CA GLY A 770 7.44 -17.80 27.61
C GLY A 770 6.39 -17.11 26.72
N VAL A 771 6.83 -16.36 25.71
CA VAL A 771 5.91 -15.74 24.73
C VAL A 771 5.10 -16.79 23.98
N VAL A 772 5.73 -17.90 23.57
CA VAL A 772 5.01 -19.03 22.94
C VAL A 772 3.98 -19.63 23.88
N ALA A 773 4.25 -19.73 25.19
CA ALA A 773 3.25 -20.20 26.13
C ALA A 773 2.03 -19.25 26.23
N LEU A 774 2.24 -17.93 26.14
CA LEU A 774 1.14 -16.96 26.05
C LEU A 774 0.35 -17.15 24.74
N LEU A 775 1.04 -17.33 23.61
CA LEU A 775 0.42 -17.58 22.29
C LEU A 775 -0.49 -18.82 22.31
N LEU A 776 0.01 -19.93 22.87
CA LEU A 776 -0.71 -21.20 22.89
C LEU A 776 -1.86 -21.22 23.89
N GLU A 777 -1.86 -20.36 24.92
CA GLU A 777 -3.06 -20.13 25.74
C GLU A 777 -4.11 -19.35 24.95
N ALA A 778 -3.70 -18.28 24.27
CA ALA A 778 -4.59 -17.45 23.46
C ALA A 778 -5.24 -18.25 22.33
N ASN A 779 -4.47 -19.12 21.68
CA ASN A 779 -4.98 -20.00 20.64
C ASN A 779 -4.34 -21.40 20.73
N PRO A 780 -5.02 -22.38 21.36
CA PRO A 780 -4.48 -23.73 21.51
C PRO A 780 -4.49 -24.53 20.20
N ASN A 781 -5.11 -24.02 19.12
CA ASN A 781 -5.19 -24.72 17.83
C ASN A 781 -4.02 -24.40 16.90
N LEU A 782 -3.15 -23.45 17.25
CA LEU A 782 -1.97 -23.12 16.45
C LEU A 782 -1.09 -24.36 16.26
N GLY A 783 -0.73 -24.64 15.01
CA GLY A 783 0.34 -25.55 14.68
C GLY A 783 1.71 -24.91 14.92
N ALA A 784 2.75 -25.74 14.97
CA ALA A 784 4.10 -25.27 15.28
C ALA A 784 4.68 -24.30 14.23
N ARG A 785 4.21 -24.35 12.97
CA ARG A 785 4.59 -23.38 11.93
C ARG A 785 3.85 -22.06 12.09
N ASP A 786 2.55 -22.10 12.42
CA ASP A 786 1.78 -20.89 12.74
C ASP A 786 2.48 -20.07 13.85
N VAL A 787 3.00 -20.74 14.87
CA VAL A 787 3.75 -20.07 15.95
C VAL A 787 5.01 -19.38 15.43
N GLN A 788 5.78 -20.02 14.54
CA GLN A 788 6.97 -19.39 13.96
C GLN A 788 6.61 -18.18 13.11
N GLU A 789 5.54 -18.29 12.33
CA GLU A 789 5.07 -17.22 11.47
C GLU A 789 4.53 -16.02 12.26
N ILE A 790 3.71 -16.25 13.29
CA ILE A 790 3.24 -15.18 14.16
C ILE A 790 4.42 -14.46 14.81
N LEU A 791 5.43 -15.20 15.28
CA LEU A 791 6.65 -14.60 15.85
C LEU A 791 7.42 -13.77 14.80
N ALA A 792 7.45 -14.20 13.54
CA ALA A 792 8.09 -13.44 12.45
C ALA A 792 7.32 -12.16 12.12
N LEU A 793 5.99 -12.26 11.94
CA LEU A 793 5.12 -11.14 11.54
C LEU A 793 4.97 -10.08 12.63
N SER A 794 5.03 -10.48 13.90
CA SER A 794 4.93 -9.57 15.05
C SER A 794 6.26 -8.98 15.53
N ALA A 795 7.39 -9.43 14.96
CA ALA A 795 8.69 -8.98 15.42
C ALA A 795 8.91 -7.48 15.14
N ARG A 796 9.43 -6.77 16.14
CA ARG A 796 9.71 -5.34 16.09
C ARG A 796 11.13 -5.07 15.64
N LYS A 797 11.32 -4.15 14.71
CA LYS A 797 12.64 -3.64 14.37
C LYS A 797 13.24 -2.88 15.55
N THR A 798 14.49 -3.21 15.86
CA THR A 798 15.26 -2.54 16.91
C THR A 798 16.60 -2.09 16.35
N ASP A 799 17.22 -1.07 16.97
CA ASP A 799 18.45 -0.47 16.46
C ASP A 799 18.32 -0.11 14.97
N ALA A 800 17.33 0.73 14.64
CA ALA A 800 16.92 1.01 13.26
C ALA A 800 18.07 1.56 12.38
N ALA A 801 19.10 2.15 12.99
CA ALA A 801 20.29 2.65 12.32
C ALA A 801 21.34 1.56 12.02
N SER A 802 21.13 0.31 12.43
CA SER A 802 22.05 -0.79 12.12
C SER A 802 22.09 -1.06 10.62
N ALA A 803 23.30 -1.10 10.06
CA ALA A 803 23.53 -1.43 8.66
C ALA A 803 23.22 -2.90 8.31
N GLY A 804 22.94 -3.74 9.31
CA GLY A 804 22.61 -5.16 9.13
C GLY A 804 21.14 -5.45 8.76
N TRP A 805 20.30 -4.41 8.69
CA TRP A 805 18.90 -4.54 8.26
C TRP A 805 18.78 -4.53 6.74
N ALA A 806 17.92 -5.39 6.21
CA ALA A 806 17.47 -5.40 4.84
C ALA A 806 15.95 -5.61 4.79
N TRP A 807 15.34 -5.36 3.64
CA TRP A 807 13.97 -5.76 3.34
C TRP A 807 14.00 -7.01 2.48
N ASN A 808 13.08 -7.94 2.73
CA ASN A 808 12.89 -9.10 1.87
C ASN A 808 11.81 -8.84 0.80
N GLY A 809 11.51 -9.83 -0.04
CA GLY A 809 10.54 -9.72 -1.14
C GLY A 809 9.09 -10.05 -0.81
N ALA A 810 8.72 -10.16 0.47
CA ALA A 810 7.33 -10.45 0.85
C ALA A 810 6.37 -9.30 0.50
N ALA A 811 5.07 -9.59 0.40
CA ALA A 811 4.03 -8.58 0.13
C ALA A 811 2.99 -8.44 1.25
N GLY A 812 2.81 -9.48 2.07
CA GLY A 812 1.72 -9.56 3.05
C GLY A 812 1.94 -8.81 4.38
N TRP A 813 3.02 -8.06 4.56
CA TRP A 813 3.36 -7.43 5.86
C TRP A 813 3.52 -5.91 5.73
N ASN A 814 2.69 -5.13 6.42
CA ASN A 814 2.74 -3.67 6.38
C ASN A 814 2.81 -3.13 4.93
N GLY A 815 2.02 -3.72 4.03
CA GLY A 815 1.96 -3.40 2.60
C GLY A 815 3.21 -3.77 1.77
N GLY A 816 4.14 -4.57 2.28
CA GLY A 816 5.32 -4.99 1.51
C GLY A 816 6.27 -5.93 2.23
N GLY A 817 7.57 -5.80 1.94
CA GLY A 817 8.62 -6.68 2.45
C GLY A 817 8.84 -6.55 3.97
N MET A 818 9.21 -7.64 4.62
CA MET A 818 9.58 -7.70 6.04
C MET A 818 11.02 -7.24 6.26
N HIS A 819 11.31 -6.67 7.44
CA HIS A 819 12.70 -6.39 7.82
C HIS A 819 13.39 -7.70 8.24
N VAL A 820 14.61 -7.89 7.75
CA VAL A 820 15.41 -9.09 7.99
C VAL A 820 16.86 -8.74 8.34
N SER A 821 17.46 -9.50 9.25
CA SER A 821 18.84 -9.31 9.69
C SER A 821 19.51 -10.61 10.08
N HIS A 822 20.82 -10.71 9.83
CA HIS A 822 21.64 -11.80 10.36
C HIS A 822 21.92 -11.65 11.86
N ASP A 823 21.73 -10.45 12.43
CA ASP A 823 21.99 -10.20 13.85
C ASP A 823 20.71 -10.30 14.70
N TYR A 824 19.56 -10.02 14.08
CA TYR A 824 18.27 -9.88 14.75
C TYR A 824 17.18 -10.84 14.26
N GLY A 825 17.43 -11.64 13.22
CA GLY A 825 16.38 -12.40 12.54
C GLY A 825 15.36 -11.45 11.91
N MET A 826 14.07 -11.69 12.17
CA MET A 826 12.95 -10.80 11.85
C MET A 826 12.79 -9.64 12.83
N GLY A 827 13.61 -9.56 13.88
CA GLY A 827 13.52 -8.52 14.90
C GLY A 827 13.18 -9.02 16.29
N ALA A 828 12.97 -8.06 17.18
CA ALA A 828 12.74 -8.29 18.60
C ALA A 828 11.35 -8.87 18.83
N VAL A 829 11.25 -9.93 19.62
CA VAL A 829 9.96 -10.52 19.99
C VAL A 829 9.09 -9.48 20.71
N ASP A 830 7.83 -9.38 20.29
CA ASP A 830 6.80 -8.55 20.90
C ASP A 830 5.65 -9.46 21.35
N ALA A 831 5.55 -9.67 22.67
CA ALA A 831 4.56 -10.56 23.26
C ALA A 831 3.13 -10.06 23.03
N ARG A 832 2.91 -8.74 23.02
CA ARG A 832 1.58 -8.16 22.78
C ARG A 832 1.17 -8.42 21.34
N ALA A 833 1.95 -7.94 20.38
CA ALA A 833 1.62 -8.08 18.96
C ALA A 833 1.46 -9.56 18.56
N ALA A 834 2.35 -10.43 19.04
CA ALA A 834 2.26 -11.87 18.78
C ALA A 834 0.94 -12.45 19.30
N VAL A 835 0.61 -12.19 20.57
CA VAL A 835 -0.60 -12.74 21.20
C VAL A 835 -1.86 -12.20 20.54
N ARG A 836 -1.91 -10.91 20.16
CA ARG A 836 -3.06 -10.36 19.45
C ARG A 836 -3.26 -11.00 18.08
N LEU A 837 -2.19 -11.25 17.32
CA LEU A 837 -2.30 -12.00 16.06
C LEU A 837 -2.80 -13.44 16.28
N ALA A 838 -2.39 -14.11 17.35
CA ALA A 838 -2.87 -15.45 17.65
C ALA A 838 -4.39 -15.53 17.88
N GLU A 839 -5.01 -14.48 18.45
CA GLU A 839 -6.45 -14.42 18.71
C GLU A 839 -7.28 -14.41 17.41
N THR A 840 -6.74 -13.84 16.35
CA THR A 840 -7.39 -13.73 15.04
C THR A 840 -6.92 -14.81 14.06
N TRP A 841 -5.91 -15.59 14.43
CA TRP A 841 -5.34 -16.64 13.58
C TRP A 841 -6.29 -17.82 13.40
N THR A 842 -6.60 -18.14 12.14
CA THR A 842 -7.50 -19.24 11.77
C THR A 842 -6.81 -20.37 11.01
N ALA A 843 -5.60 -20.14 10.49
CA ALA A 843 -4.82 -21.17 9.85
C ALA A 843 -4.31 -22.21 10.85
N GLN A 844 -4.03 -23.42 10.35
CA GLN A 844 -3.50 -24.52 11.14
C GLN A 844 -2.32 -25.19 10.39
N ARG A 845 -1.20 -24.47 10.33
CA ARG A 845 0.05 -24.84 9.65
C ARG A 845 0.93 -25.66 10.58
N THR A 846 1.21 -26.90 10.17
CA THR A 846 1.97 -27.90 10.92
C THR A 846 3.11 -28.47 10.06
N PHE A 847 4.12 -29.07 10.68
CA PHE A 847 5.18 -29.74 9.92
C PHE A 847 4.72 -31.03 9.19
N THR A 848 3.44 -31.40 9.31
CA THR A 848 2.83 -32.52 8.59
C THR A 848 2.18 -32.08 7.28
N ASN A 849 1.66 -30.85 7.20
CA ASN A 849 1.07 -30.26 5.99
C ASN A 849 1.99 -29.23 5.30
N GLU A 850 3.26 -29.14 5.71
CA GLU A 850 4.33 -28.37 5.06
C GLU A 850 4.54 -28.82 3.60
N ALA A 851 4.48 -27.88 2.66
CA ALA A 851 4.89 -28.09 1.28
C ALA A 851 6.40 -27.95 1.16
N GLY A 852 7.01 -28.64 0.20
CA GLY A 852 8.44 -28.53 -0.04
C GLY A 852 8.88 -28.91 -1.45
N ALA A 853 9.88 -28.21 -1.96
CA ALA A 853 10.43 -28.40 -3.30
C ALA A 853 11.96 -28.35 -3.29
N SER A 854 12.63 -29.29 -3.97
CA SER A 854 14.09 -29.38 -4.01
C SER A 854 14.66 -29.31 -5.42
N TYR A 855 15.74 -28.55 -5.58
CA TYR A 855 16.42 -28.32 -6.85
C TYR A 855 17.93 -28.53 -6.68
N ALA A 856 18.49 -29.51 -7.39
CA ALA A 856 19.89 -29.89 -7.28
C ALA A 856 20.71 -29.45 -8.51
N VAL A 857 21.90 -28.92 -8.26
CA VAL A 857 22.90 -28.59 -9.27
C VAL A 857 24.14 -29.44 -8.99
N SER A 858 24.53 -30.27 -9.95
CA SER A 858 25.69 -31.16 -9.83
C SER A 858 26.81 -30.80 -10.83
N GLN A 859 26.82 -29.54 -11.28
CA GLN A 859 27.88 -29.03 -12.15
C GLN A 859 29.09 -28.62 -11.30
N SER A 860 30.14 -29.43 -11.38
CA SER A 860 31.40 -29.13 -10.68
C SER A 860 32.11 -27.93 -11.29
N GLN A 861 32.53 -26.98 -10.44
CA GLN A 861 33.21 -25.75 -10.85
C GLN A 861 34.32 -25.38 -9.86
N ALA A 862 35.49 -25.02 -10.39
CA ALA A 862 36.62 -24.57 -9.59
C ALA A 862 36.31 -23.22 -8.93
N ILE A 863 36.58 -23.12 -7.63
CA ILE A 863 36.55 -21.88 -6.87
C ILE A 863 37.91 -21.20 -7.10
N PRO A 864 37.96 -20.03 -7.76
CA PRO A 864 39.21 -19.32 -8.00
C PRO A 864 39.77 -18.75 -6.69
N ASP A 865 41.10 -18.85 -6.53
CA ASP A 865 41.85 -18.21 -5.44
C ASP A 865 41.58 -16.69 -5.44
N LEU A 866 41.21 -16.12 -4.28
CA LEU A 866 40.78 -14.73 -4.14
C LEU A 866 39.71 -14.30 -5.17
N GLY A 867 38.73 -15.18 -5.44
CA GLY A 867 37.67 -14.90 -6.40
C GLY A 867 36.32 -15.48 -6.01
N GLU A 868 35.38 -15.42 -6.95
CA GLU A 868 33.99 -15.84 -6.76
C GLU A 868 33.56 -16.80 -7.87
N ILE A 869 32.74 -17.79 -7.50
CA ILE A 869 31.88 -18.50 -8.45
C ILE A 869 30.42 -18.13 -8.21
N VAL A 870 29.68 -18.06 -9.31
CA VAL A 870 28.24 -17.85 -9.32
C VAL A 870 27.59 -18.99 -10.09
N GLN A 871 26.66 -19.68 -9.44
CA GLN A 871 25.80 -20.68 -10.07
C GLN A 871 24.35 -20.35 -9.77
N SER A 872 23.44 -20.75 -10.67
CA SER A 872 22.02 -20.47 -10.49
C SER A 872 21.17 -21.70 -10.77
N VAL A 873 19.96 -21.72 -10.21
CA VAL A 873 18.93 -22.71 -10.47
C VAL A 873 17.58 -22.01 -10.65
N SER A 874 16.78 -22.50 -11.58
CA SER A 874 15.43 -21.96 -11.83
C SER A 874 14.38 -22.77 -11.07
N VAL A 875 13.52 -22.05 -10.35
CA VAL A 875 12.36 -22.55 -9.62
C VAL A 875 11.12 -22.16 -10.42
N PRO A 876 10.41 -23.12 -11.05
CA PRO A 876 9.35 -22.82 -12.01
C PRO A 876 8.00 -22.47 -11.36
N ALA A 877 7.74 -22.92 -10.14
CA ALA A 877 6.55 -22.61 -9.36
C ALA A 877 6.98 -22.41 -7.91
N GLY A 878 6.48 -21.34 -7.31
CA GLY A 878 6.83 -20.92 -5.96
C GLY A 878 6.09 -21.67 -4.85
N LEU A 879 6.45 -21.32 -3.62
CA LEU A 879 5.75 -21.62 -2.36
C LEU A 879 5.65 -20.31 -1.60
N ASP A 880 4.69 -20.17 -0.69
CA ASP A 880 4.76 -19.10 0.30
C ASP A 880 5.84 -19.49 1.31
N ILE A 881 7.06 -19.01 1.10
CA ILE A 881 8.26 -19.52 1.78
C ILE A 881 8.19 -19.20 3.27
N GLU A 882 8.59 -20.18 4.08
CA GLU A 882 8.93 -20.00 5.48
C GLU A 882 10.42 -20.26 5.71
N HIS A 883 10.91 -21.41 5.20
CA HIS A 883 12.29 -21.86 5.39
C HIS A 883 12.96 -22.21 4.07
N VAL A 884 14.24 -21.86 3.96
CA VAL A 884 15.11 -22.27 2.86
C VAL A 884 16.28 -23.08 3.40
N GLU A 885 16.52 -24.28 2.86
CA GLU A 885 17.69 -25.10 3.17
C GLU A 885 18.64 -25.17 1.95
N LEU A 886 19.95 -24.98 2.18
CA LEU A 886 21.00 -25.11 1.18
C LEU A 886 22.00 -26.18 1.59
N TYR A 887 21.95 -27.34 0.94
CA TYR A 887 23.02 -28.32 1.00
C TYR A 887 24.15 -27.94 0.05
N VAL A 888 25.41 -28.03 0.51
CA VAL A 888 26.61 -27.86 -0.33
C VAL A 888 27.55 -29.07 -0.21
N ASP A 889 28.22 -29.42 -1.32
CA ASP A 889 29.39 -30.29 -1.35
C ASP A 889 30.56 -29.50 -1.95
N ILE A 890 31.47 -29.04 -1.10
CA ILE A 890 32.64 -28.26 -1.47
C ILE A 890 33.89 -28.98 -1.00
N GLY A 891 34.87 -29.16 -1.89
CA GLY A 891 36.24 -29.50 -1.49
C GLY A 891 37.09 -28.23 -1.52
N HIS A 892 37.66 -27.82 -0.38
CA HIS A 892 38.51 -26.63 -0.30
C HIS A 892 39.63 -26.86 0.71
N ALA A 893 40.86 -26.44 0.41
CA ALA A 893 42.00 -26.69 1.30
C ALA A 893 41.87 -26.01 2.69
N SER A 894 41.03 -24.98 2.78
CA SER A 894 40.64 -24.30 4.03
C SER A 894 39.22 -23.76 3.89
N VAL A 895 38.22 -24.36 4.55
CA VAL A 895 36.82 -23.88 4.46
C VAL A 895 36.65 -22.50 5.11
N ARG A 896 37.57 -22.13 6.01
CA ARG A 896 37.65 -20.82 6.69
C ARG A 896 37.86 -19.64 5.76
N ASP A 897 38.35 -19.91 4.57
CA ASP A 897 38.63 -18.88 3.58
C ASP A 897 37.34 -18.46 2.85
N LEU A 898 36.29 -19.27 2.98
CA LEU A 898 35.07 -19.14 2.18
C LEU A 898 34.01 -18.24 2.80
N ALA A 899 33.28 -17.55 1.93
CA ALA A 899 31.95 -17.03 2.21
C ALA A 899 30.94 -17.61 1.23
N ILE A 900 29.74 -17.94 1.72
CA ILE A 900 28.65 -18.52 0.93
C ILE A 900 27.42 -17.64 1.08
N THR A 901 26.91 -17.13 -0.04
CA THR A 901 25.71 -16.30 -0.09
C THR A 901 24.69 -16.93 -1.04
N LEU A 902 23.45 -17.05 -0.60
CA LEU A 902 22.30 -17.40 -1.43
C LEU A 902 21.47 -16.15 -1.71
N VAL A 903 21.03 -15.95 -2.94
CA VAL A 903 20.18 -14.82 -3.35
C VAL A 903 18.90 -15.36 -3.96
N SER A 904 17.75 -14.90 -3.47
CA SER A 904 16.44 -15.24 -4.00
C SER A 904 16.11 -14.45 -5.28
N PRO A 905 15.08 -14.85 -6.04
CA PRO A 905 14.63 -14.11 -7.22
C PRO A 905 14.28 -12.66 -6.94
N ASP A 906 13.77 -12.37 -5.73
CA ASP A 906 13.38 -11.03 -5.29
C ASP A 906 14.57 -10.18 -4.80
N GLY A 907 15.79 -10.74 -4.85
CA GLY A 907 17.02 -10.04 -4.51
C GLY A 907 17.45 -10.16 -3.04
N THR A 908 16.68 -10.86 -2.20
CA THR A 908 17.03 -11.08 -0.79
C THR A 908 18.28 -11.92 -0.67
N GLU A 909 19.30 -11.39 0.02
CA GLU A 909 20.56 -12.10 0.24
C GLU A 909 20.61 -12.78 1.61
N SER A 910 21.07 -14.03 1.63
CA SER A 910 21.34 -14.83 2.83
C SER A 910 22.82 -15.20 2.86
N LEU A 911 23.60 -14.54 3.73
CA LEU A 911 24.97 -14.94 4.09
C LEU A 911 24.92 -16.17 5.03
N LEU A 912 25.24 -17.34 4.48
CA LEU A 912 25.13 -18.64 5.13
C LEU A 912 26.43 -19.09 5.79
N LEU A 913 27.55 -18.69 5.22
CA LEU A 913 28.91 -18.91 5.73
C LEU A 913 29.68 -17.61 5.58
N ASP A 914 30.32 -17.15 6.64
CA ASP A 914 31.22 -15.99 6.61
C ASP A 914 32.50 -16.32 7.38
N ARG A 915 33.51 -16.79 6.65
CA ARG A 915 34.86 -17.07 7.15
C ARG A 915 34.86 -17.65 8.56
N PRO A 916 34.37 -18.89 8.73
CA PRO A 916 34.26 -19.49 10.05
C PRO A 916 35.63 -19.54 10.73
N ASP A 917 35.61 -19.31 12.03
CA ASP A 917 36.78 -19.35 12.93
C ASP A 917 37.85 -18.26 12.73
N ARG A 918 37.83 -17.27 13.62
CA ARG A 918 38.90 -16.26 13.75
C ARG A 918 40.00 -16.68 14.74
N ASP A 919 39.88 -17.85 15.38
CA ASP A 919 40.82 -18.43 16.34
C ASP A 919 41.82 -19.39 15.63
N PRO A 920 43.08 -19.49 16.09
CA PRO A 920 44.05 -20.48 15.60
C PRO A 920 43.69 -21.97 15.82
N VAL A 921 42.65 -22.31 16.59
CA VAL A 921 42.24 -23.71 16.86
C VAL A 921 40.89 -24.04 16.22
N ASP A 922 40.85 -25.06 15.35
CA ASP A 922 39.63 -25.54 14.67
C ASP A 922 38.60 -26.22 15.55
N ILE A 923 37.88 -25.43 16.34
CA ILE A 923 36.76 -25.91 17.15
C ILE A 923 35.49 -26.17 16.30
N TYR A 924 35.42 -25.62 15.08
CA TYR A 924 34.26 -25.70 14.20
C TYR A 924 34.31 -26.89 13.23
N GLY A 925 35.46 -27.52 13.01
CA GLY A 925 35.64 -28.66 12.08
C GLY A 925 35.87 -28.25 10.61
N THR A 926 36.35 -27.03 10.41
CA THR A 926 36.57 -26.36 9.11
C THR A 926 37.85 -26.79 8.39
N ASP A 927 38.77 -27.47 9.07
CA ASP A 927 40.07 -27.94 8.53
C ASP A 927 39.97 -29.32 7.87
N SER A 928 38.76 -29.89 7.79
CA SER A 928 38.51 -31.21 7.20
C SER A 928 38.79 -31.29 5.68
N GLY A 929 38.97 -30.15 5.01
CA GLY A 929 39.22 -30.04 3.58
C GLY A 929 37.98 -30.27 2.70
N VAL A 930 36.84 -30.61 3.31
CA VAL A 930 35.57 -30.91 2.64
C VAL A 930 34.42 -30.38 3.49
N LEU A 931 33.58 -29.53 2.91
CA LEU A 931 32.34 -29.07 3.52
C LEU A 931 31.16 -29.80 2.85
N ARG A 932 30.55 -30.72 3.59
CA ARG A 932 29.23 -31.30 3.29
C ARG A 932 28.29 -30.95 4.42
N PHE A 933 27.42 -29.97 4.18
CA PHE A 933 26.61 -29.39 5.22
C PHE A 933 25.34 -28.76 4.64
N THR A 934 24.28 -28.75 5.43
CA THR A 934 23.02 -28.09 5.08
C THR A 934 22.87 -26.82 5.91
N PHE A 935 22.90 -25.66 5.26
CA PHE A 935 22.59 -24.37 5.86
C PHE A 935 21.09 -24.09 5.79
N SER A 936 20.59 -23.18 6.62
CA SER A 936 19.20 -22.72 6.58
C SER A 936 19.10 -21.19 6.56
N SER A 937 18.00 -20.67 6.03
CA SER A 937 17.63 -19.26 6.11
C SER A 937 16.14 -19.08 6.33
N THR A 938 15.79 -18.19 7.24
CA THR A 938 14.44 -17.66 7.47
C THR A 938 14.22 -16.33 6.75
N ARG A 939 15.27 -15.71 6.19
CA ARG A 939 15.21 -14.34 5.61
C ARG A 939 14.26 -14.19 4.42
N HIS A 940 13.86 -15.29 3.82
CA HIS A 940 12.98 -15.35 2.64
C HIS A 940 11.50 -15.54 3.00
N TRP A 941 11.15 -15.40 4.29
CA TRP A 941 9.79 -15.62 4.76
C TRP A 941 8.78 -14.73 4.03
N GLY A 942 7.71 -15.32 3.51
CA GLY A 942 6.67 -14.64 2.73
C GLY A 942 7.02 -14.37 1.26
N GLU A 943 8.21 -14.73 0.78
CA GLU A 943 8.52 -14.69 -0.66
C GLU A 943 7.89 -15.88 -1.38
N THR A 944 7.47 -15.71 -2.64
CA THR A 944 7.00 -16.83 -3.47
C THR A 944 8.14 -17.76 -3.89
N GLY A 945 9.36 -17.20 -4.03
CA GLY A 945 10.56 -17.94 -4.44
C GLY A 945 10.56 -18.45 -5.88
N ALA A 946 9.56 -18.13 -6.71
CA ALA A 946 9.55 -18.46 -8.12
C ALA A 946 10.60 -17.61 -8.88
N GLY A 947 11.36 -18.23 -9.78
CA GLY A 947 12.38 -17.54 -10.57
C GLY A 947 13.79 -18.08 -10.39
N THR A 948 14.80 -17.21 -10.52
CA THR A 948 16.21 -17.61 -10.53
C THR A 948 16.85 -17.43 -9.16
N TRP A 949 17.21 -18.52 -8.51
CA TRP A 949 18.02 -18.53 -7.29
C TRP A 949 19.50 -18.56 -7.64
N THR A 950 20.30 -17.79 -6.93
CA THR A 950 21.73 -17.64 -7.22
C THR A 950 22.58 -17.96 -6.00
N LEU A 951 23.50 -18.91 -6.14
CA LEU A 951 24.52 -19.27 -5.18
C LEU A 951 25.84 -18.60 -5.54
N LYS A 952 26.39 -17.83 -4.59
CA LYS A 952 27.73 -17.24 -4.65
C LYS A 952 28.64 -17.94 -3.65
N VAL A 953 29.79 -18.45 -4.12
CA VAL A 953 30.85 -18.98 -3.24
C VAL A 953 32.13 -18.20 -3.51
N ARG A 954 32.62 -17.51 -2.48
CA ARG A 954 33.77 -16.62 -2.56
C ARG A 954 34.91 -17.16 -1.74
N ASP A 955 36.10 -17.18 -2.31
CA ASP A 955 37.35 -17.32 -1.57
C ASP A 955 37.88 -15.92 -1.22
N LEU A 956 38.06 -15.65 0.07
CA LEU A 956 38.45 -14.36 0.61
C LEU A 956 39.91 -14.33 1.09
N VAL A 957 40.66 -15.44 1.02
CA VAL A 957 42.04 -15.53 1.51
C VAL A 957 42.94 -16.23 0.48
N GLY A 958 44.03 -15.56 0.12
CA GLY A 958 44.94 -16.06 -0.92
C GLY A 958 45.70 -17.34 -0.55
N GLY A 959 45.82 -18.25 -1.52
CA GLY A 959 46.78 -19.36 -1.54
C GLY A 959 46.15 -20.75 -1.47
N ASN A 960 44.92 -20.86 -0.99
CA ASN A 960 44.14 -22.08 -1.04
C ASN A 960 43.20 -22.05 -2.25
N VAL A 961 42.80 -23.22 -2.75
CA VAL A 961 41.82 -23.32 -3.84
C VAL A 961 40.88 -24.49 -3.54
N GLY A 962 39.75 -24.51 -4.22
CA GLY A 962 38.83 -25.62 -4.14
C GLY A 962 37.85 -25.72 -5.29
N THR A 963 36.81 -26.51 -5.08
CA THR A 963 35.81 -26.87 -6.07
C THR A 963 34.45 -26.98 -5.38
N LEU A 964 33.44 -26.30 -5.94
CA LEU A 964 32.04 -26.61 -5.66
C LEU A 964 31.66 -27.82 -6.50
N ASN A 965 31.38 -28.95 -5.86
CA ASN A 965 31.06 -30.21 -6.54
C ASN A 965 29.58 -30.30 -6.89
N ALA A 966 28.73 -29.95 -5.92
CA ALA A 966 27.29 -29.93 -6.06
C ALA A 966 26.66 -29.06 -4.96
N TRP A 967 25.41 -28.64 -5.18
CA TRP A 967 24.56 -28.06 -4.16
C TRP A 967 23.08 -28.38 -4.42
N ARG A 968 22.26 -28.28 -3.38
CA ARG A 968 20.81 -28.49 -3.47
C ARG A 968 20.09 -27.43 -2.64
N LEU A 969 19.23 -26.67 -3.32
CA LEU A 969 18.25 -25.78 -2.72
C LEU A 969 17.01 -26.58 -2.34
N THR A 970 16.46 -26.36 -1.15
CA THR A 970 15.13 -26.85 -0.76
C THR A 970 14.33 -25.70 -0.16
N LEU A 971 13.14 -25.46 -0.70
CA LEU A 971 12.18 -24.47 -0.21
C LEU A 971 11.12 -25.21 0.60
N TYR A 972 10.69 -24.63 1.73
CA TYR A 972 9.58 -25.11 2.55
C TYR A 972 8.64 -23.96 2.90
N GLY A 973 7.36 -24.26 3.01
CA GLY A 973 6.33 -23.31 3.36
C GLY A 973 4.95 -23.84 2.99
N ASP A 974 4.06 -22.95 2.56
CA ASP A 974 2.73 -23.34 2.07
C ASP A 974 2.66 -23.41 0.56
N ALA A 975 1.71 -24.23 0.08
CA ALA A 975 1.34 -24.19 -1.33
C ALA A 975 0.62 -22.86 -1.58
N PRO A 976 0.88 -22.19 -2.73
CA PRO A 976 0.22 -20.93 -3.07
C PRO A 976 -1.30 -21.06 -2.94
N ALA A 977 -1.91 -20.12 -2.24
CA ALA A 977 -3.35 -20.01 -2.07
C ALA A 977 -3.83 -18.66 -2.61
N THR A 978 -5.09 -18.59 -3.01
CA THR A 978 -5.72 -17.32 -3.44
C THR A 978 -6.38 -16.59 -2.28
N ASN A 979 -6.27 -17.11 -1.05
CA ASN A 979 -6.81 -16.46 0.14
C ASN A 979 -5.65 -15.83 0.88
N ASP A 980 -5.58 -14.51 0.86
CA ASP A 980 -4.52 -13.73 1.45
C ASP A 980 -4.89 -13.19 2.83
N THR A 981 -3.86 -12.98 3.64
CA THR A 981 -3.98 -12.23 4.90
C THR A 981 -2.87 -11.19 4.96
N TYR A 982 -3.26 -9.93 4.87
CA TYR A 982 -2.38 -8.77 4.94
C TYR A 982 -2.28 -8.30 6.39
N VAL A 983 -1.11 -8.48 7.00
CA VAL A 983 -0.88 -8.21 8.42
C VAL A 983 -0.29 -6.82 8.61
N TYR A 984 -0.91 -6.03 9.49
CA TYR A 984 -0.46 -4.70 9.88
C TYR A 984 -0.06 -4.65 11.35
N THR A 985 1.05 -3.98 11.65
CA THR A 985 1.59 -3.78 13.00
C THR A 985 1.74 -2.30 13.33
N ASP A 986 2.08 -1.97 14.58
CA ASP A 986 2.39 -0.60 14.99
C ASP A 986 3.55 0.05 14.21
N GLU A 987 4.38 -0.74 13.50
CA GLU A 987 5.46 -0.22 12.64
C GLU A 987 4.95 0.36 11.33
N TYR A 988 3.68 0.17 10.96
CA TYR A 988 3.16 0.70 9.71
C TYR A 988 3.23 2.23 9.63
N LYS A 989 3.19 2.91 10.79
CA LYS A 989 3.39 4.36 10.93
C LYS A 989 4.73 4.88 10.40
N ASP A 990 5.74 4.00 10.29
CA ASP A 990 7.09 4.41 9.88
C ASP A 990 7.23 4.48 8.35
N PHE A 991 6.24 4.02 7.57
CA PHE A 991 6.26 3.96 6.10
C PHE A 991 5.49 5.13 5.46
N THR A 992 5.84 6.37 5.82
CA THR A 992 5.19 7.58 5.28
C THR A 992 5.99 8.26 4.16
N ALA A 993 7.23 7.83 3.93
CA ALA A 993 8.07 8.42 2.89
C ALA A 993 7.56 8.09 1.49
N LEU A 994 7.80 8.97 0.51
CA LEU A 994 7.40 8.74 -0.90
C LEU A 994 7.90 7.40 -1.46
N ALA A 995 9.11 6.99 -1.06
CA ALA A 995 9.70 5.71 -1.46
C ALA A 995 8.88 4.48 -0.99
N ASP A 996 8.04 4.65 0.03
CA ASP A 996 7.18 3.62 0.60
C ASP A 996 5.73 3.74 0.10
N SER A 997 5.43 4.63 -0.85
CA SER A 997 4.07 4.85 -1.37
C SER A 997 3.37 3.58 -1.83
N GLY A 998 4.11 2.62 -2.41
CA GLY A 998 3.58 1.31 -2.79
C GLY A 998 3.02 0.49 -1.63
N ARG A 999 3.51 0.70 -0.38
CA ARG A 999 3.00 0.02 0.82
C ARG A 999 1.65 0.54 1.31
N ARG A 1000 1.19 1.66 0.76
CA ARG A 1000 -0.08 2.31 1.10
C ARG A 1000 -1.20 1.94 0.14
N LEU A 1001 -0.88 1.18 -0.90
CA LEU A 1001 -1.83 0.65 -1.87
C LEU A 1001 -1.93 -0.86 -1.68
N LEU A 1002 -3.12 -1.35 -1.33
CA LEU A 1002 -3.42 -2.77 -1.24
C LEU A 1002 -3.98 -3.26 -2.57
N GLU A 1003 -3.26 -4.16 -3.22
CA GLU A 1003 -3.65 -4.83 -4.46
C GLU A 1003 -3.78 -6.33 -4.21
N ASP A 1004 -4.95 -6.87 -4.56
CA ASP A 1004 -5.13 -8.31 -4.78
C ASP A 1004 -5.53 -8.53 -6.24
N THR A 1005 -4.91 -9.52 -6.89
CA THR A 1005 -5.15 -9.85 -8.30
C THR A 1005 -5.51 -11.30 -8.55
N ASP A 1006 -5.50 -12.15 -7.51
CA ASP A 1006 -5.79 -13.57 -7.67
C ASP A 1006 -7.14 -13.99 -7.07
N GLY A 1007 -7.71 -13.14 -6.19
CA GLY A 1007 -9.08 -13.18 -5.68
C GLY A 1007 -9.33 -14.36 -4.76
N GLY A 1008 -9.93 -14.15 -3.59
CA GLY A 1008 -10.29 -15.27 -2.74
C GLY A 1008 -11.26 -14.87 -1.66
N SER A 1009 -10.91 -15.24 -0.42
CA SER A 1009 -11.47 -14.61 0.75
C SER A 1009 -10.33 -14.04 1.55
N ASP A 1010 -10.20 -12.72 1.43
CA ASP A 1010 -8.99 -12.00 1.80
C ASP A 1010 -9.22 -11.20 3.07
N ALA A 1011 -8.15 -10.93 3.80
CA ALA A 1011 -8.23 -10.33 5.12
C ALA A 1011 -7.20 -9.23 5.35
N ILE A 1012 -7.66 -8.09 5.86
CA ILE A 1012 -6.78 -7.13 6.56
C ILE A 1012 -6.76 -7.53 8.04
N ASN A 1013 -5.59 -7.90 8.56
CA ASN A 1013 -5.41 -8.26 9.97
C ASN A 1013 -4.53 -7.22 10.68
N ALA A 1014 -5.18 -6.27 11.35
CA ALA A 1014 -4.56 -5.22 12.15
C ALA A 1014 -4.58 -5.53 13.65
N ALA A 1015 -4.73 -6.80 14.06
CA ALA A 1015 -4.79 -7.17 15.47
C ALA A 1015 -3.52 -6.77 16.26
N ALA A 1016 -2.36 -6.69 15.59
CA ALA A 1016 -1.13 -6.21 16.20
C ALA A 1016 -1.05 -4.68 16.35
N VAL A 1017 -2.04 -3.92 15.90
CA VAL A 1017 -2.06 -2.45 16.03
C VAL A 1017 -2.64 -2.07 17.40
N SER A 1018 -2.00 -1.10 18.05
CA SER A 1018 -2.41 -0.58 19.37
C SER A 1018 -3.13 0.77 19.30
N ALA A 1019 -3.03 1.46 18.16
CA ALA A 1019 -3.72 2.72 17.92
C ALA A 1019 -5.11 2.51 17.35
N ASP A 1020 -5.99 3.48 17.58
CA ASP A 1020 -7.29 3.56 16.93
C ASP A 1020 -7.09 3.52 15.41
N LEU A 1021 -7.92 2.76 14.72
CA LEU A 1021 -7.90 2.66 13.26
C LEU A 1021 -9.27 2.87 12.63
N LEU A 1022 -9.26 3.22 11.34
CA LEU A 1022 -10.40 3.14 10.43
C LEU A 1022 -10.01 2.20 9.30
N ILE A 1023 -10.73 1.08 9.15
CA ILE A 1023 -10.61 0.21 7.98
C ILE A 1023 -11.90 0.32 7.16
N ASP A 1024 -11.80 0.90 5.98
CA ASP A 1024 -12.87 0.92 4.99
C ASP A 1024 -12.53 -0.04 3.85
N LEU A 1025 -13.38 -1.05 3.66
CA LEU A 1025 -13.17 -2.10 2.67
C LEU A 1025 -13.60 -1.71 1.25
N ASN A 1026 -14.08 -0.48 1.02
CA ASN A 1026 -14.44 0.00 -0.31
C ASN A 1026 -13.18 0.43 -1.09
N ALA A 1027 -13.08 0.04 -2.36
CA ALA A 1027 -11.99 0.45 -3.24
C ALA A 1027 -11.92 1.99 -3.34
N GLY A 1028 -10.71 2.54 -3.32
CA GLY A 1028 -10.44 3.98 -3.32
C GLY A 1028 -10.72 4.69 -1.99
N ALA A 1029 -11.31 4.03 -0.99
CA ALA A 1029 -11.52 4.63 0.32
C ALA A 1029 -10.20 4.80 1.08
N SER A 1030 -10.06 5.93 1.78
CA SER A 1030 -8.90 6.21 2.62
C SER A 1030 -9.10 5.62 4.02
N SER A 1031 -8.51 4.45 4.26
CA SER A 1031 -8.39 3.87 5.59
C SER A 1031 -7.23 4.52 6.36
N TRP A 1032 -7.30 4.47 7.69
CA TRP A 1032 -6.23 4.90 8.59
C TRP A 1032 -5.86 3.74 9.52
N VAL A 1033 -4.68 3.16 9.32
CA VAL A 1033 -4.19 2.01 10.10
C VAL A 1033 -2.86 2.41 10.73
N ALA A 1034 -2.73 2.22 12.05
CA ALA A 1034 -1.51 2.53 12.80
C ALA A 1034 -0.91 3.89 12.42
N GLU A 1035 -1.72 4.95 12.45
CA GLU A 1035 -1.27 6.33 12.16
C GLU A 1035 -0.82 6.59 10.70
N ASN A 1036 -0.97 5.63 9.77
CA ASN A 1036 -0.66 5.77 8.33
C ASN A 1036 -1.90 5.49 7.46
N THR A 1037 -1.87 5.93 6.20
CA THR A 1037 -2.98 5.74 5.26
C THR A 1037 -2.87 4.41 4.53
N LEU A 1038 -4.00 3.74 4.34
CA LEU A 1038 -4.12 2.54 3.52
C LEU A 1038 -5.28 2.73 2.52
N THR A 1039 -5.03 2.48 1.25
CA THR A 1039 -6.03 2.55 0.19
C THR A 1039 -6.13 1.20 -0.50
N ILE A 1040 -7.35 0.73 -0.73
CA ILE A 1040 -7.61 -0.49 -1.51
C ILE A 1040 -7.70 -0.11 -2.99
N ALA A 1041 -6.91 -0.76 -3.84
CA ALA A 1041 -6.89 -0.49 -5.27
C ALA A 1041 -8.21 -0.89 -5.96
N ASP A 1042 -8.48 -0.27 -7.12
CA ASP A 1042 -9.62 -0.64 -7.95
C ASP A 1042 -9.50 -2.10 -8.41
N GLY A 1043 -10.60 -2.86 -8.25
CA GLY A 1043 -10.64 -4.29 -8.61
C GLY A 1043 -10.20 -5.25 -7.52
N THR A 1044 -9.60 -4.75 -6.42
CA THR A 1044 -9.30 -5.53 -5.21
C THR A 1044 -10.58 -5.73 -4.40
N ALA A 1045 -10.85 -6.97 -3.98
CA ALA A 1045 -11.95 -7.29 -3.07
C ALA A 1045 -11.38 -7.83 -1.75
N ILE A 1046 -11.76 -7.21 -0.63
CA ILE A 1046 -11.43 -7.69 0.71
C ILE A 1046 -12.72 -7.98 1.46
N GLU A 1047 -12.87 -9.20 1.97
CA GLU A 1047 -14.05 -9.63 2.72
C GLU A 1047 -13.88 -9.40 4.21
N ASN A 1048 -12.69 -9.63 4.75
CA ASN A 1048 -12.49 -9.76 6.19
C ASN A 1048 -11.60 -8.64 6.76
N ALA A 1049 -11.95 -8.15 7.95
CA ALA A 1049 -11.11 -7.20 8.67
C ALA A 1049 -11.04 -7.52 10.17
N PHE A 1050 -9.84 -7.48 10.72
CA PHE A 1050 -9.58 -7.65 12.15
C PHE A 1050 -8.90 -6.40 12.71
N GLY A 1051 -9.49 -5.83 13.75
CA GLY A 1051 -9.01 -4.65 14.47
C GLY A 1051 -8.09 -5.05 15.62
N GLY A 1052 -7.45 -4.03 16.21
CA GLY A 1052 -6.47 -4.12 17.27
C GLY A 1052 -7.01 -3.79 18.66
N ASP A 1053 -6.14 -3.16 19.46
CA ASP A 1053 -6.42 -2.76 20.85
C ASP A 1053 -7.02 -1.32 20.96
N GLY A 1054 -7.25 -0.63 19.84
CA GLY A 1054 -7.74 0.75 19.78
C GLY A 1054 -9.26 0.89 19.76
N ASP A 1055 -9.74 2.15 19.77
CA ASP A 1055 -11.15 2.48 19.51
C ASP A 1055 -11.42 2.38 17.99
N ASP A 1056 -11.56 1.16 17.49
CA ASP A 1056 -11.49 0.86 16.06
C ASP A 1056 -12.82 1.04 15.29
N TRP A 1057 -12.72 1.59 14.07
CA TRP A 1057 -13.85 1.79 13.16
C TRP A 1057 -13.68 0.93 11.91
N MET A 1058 -14.76 0.28 11.48
CA MET A 1058 -14.75 -0.55 10.28
C MET A 1058 -15.97 -0.30 9.42
N VAL A 1059 -15.74 -0.18 8.11
CA VAL A 1059 -16.77 -0.02 7.09
C VAL A 1059 -16.67 -1.19 6.12
N GLY A 1060 -17.77 -1.95 5.99
CA GLY A 1060 -17.86 -3.04 5.03
C GLY A 1060 -18.09 -2.55 3.60
N ASN A 1061 -17.98 -3.46 2.63
CA ASN A 1061 -18.25 -3.20 1.22
C ASN A 1061 -19.45 -4.04 0.76
N ALA A 1062 -19.63 -4.18 -0.56
CA ALA A 1062 -20.74 -4.94 -1.13
C ALA A 1062 -20.58 -6.48 -1.04
N THR A 1063 -19.43 -6.99 -0.57
CA THR A 1063 -19.18 -8.43 -0.44
C THR A 1063 -19.74 -8.98 0.89
N ALA A 1064 -19.52 -10.27 1.16
CA ALA A 1064 -19.96 -10.88 2.40
C ALA A 1064 -18.87 -10.70 3.48
N ASN A 1065 -18.96 -9.60 4.25
CA ASN A 1065 -17.89 -9.25 5.18
C ASN A 1065 -17.94 -10.00 6.54
N ASP A 1066 -16.77 -10.37 7.09
CA ASP A 1066 -16.53 -10.72 8.51
C ASP A 1066 -15.64 -9.63 9.15
N LEU A 1067 -16.27 -8.73 9.90
CA LEU A 1067 -15.59 -7.61 10.56
C LEU A 1067 -15.50 -7.86 12.07
N ARG A 1068 -14.28 -7.84 12.62
CA ARG A 1068 -14.03 -8.07 14.05
C ARG A 1068 -13.20 -6.92 14.61
N GLY A 1069 -13.85 -5.99 15.32
CA GLY A 1069 -13.24 -4.80 15.93
C GLY A 1069 -12.22 -5.02 17.04
N GLY A 1070 -11.67 -6.23 17.21
CA GLY A 1070 -10.67 -6.50 18.24
C GLY A 1070 -11.23 -6.38 19.67
N ARG A 1071 -10.53 -5.63 20.52
CA ARG A 1071 -10.78 -5.55 21.98
C ARG A 1071 -11.42 -4.22 22.36
N ASP A 1072 -12.69 -4.07 22.02
CA ASP A 1072 -13.50 -2.90 22.34
C ASP A 1072 -13.97 -2.96 23.82
N TYR A 1073 -13.25 -2.31 24.74
CA TYR A 1073 -13.56 -2.28 26.18
C TYR A 1073 -14.61 -1.21 26.53
N GLY A 1074 -15.79 -1.28 25.89
CA GLY A 1074 -16.97 -0.46 26.22
C GLY A 1074 -18.15 -1.30 26.73
N PRO A 1075 -18.91 -0.87 27.77
CA PRO A 1075 -20.17 -1.52 28.17
C PRO A 1075 -21.31 -1.35 27.15
N GLU A 1076 -21.08 -0.65 26.05
CA GLU A 1076 -22.03 -0.38 24.99
C GLU A 1076 -21.53 -0.96 23.66
N ALA A 1077 -21.51 -2.28 23.55
CA ALA A 1077 -21.64 -2.96 22.26
C ALA A 1077 -23.03 -2.64 21.66
N MET A 1078 -23.24 -1.40 21.22
CA MET A 1078 -24.27 -1.05 20.26
C MET A 1078 -23.74 -1.43 18.89
N GLY A 1079 -24.33 -2.47 18.33
CA GLY A 1079 -23.83 -3.16 17.14
C GLY A 1079 -23.47 -2.27 15.96
N ALA A 1080 -22.57 -2.82 15.15
CA ALA A 1080 -22.40 -2.58 13.72
C ALA A 1080 -23.45 -1.60 13.17
N ARG A 1081 -23.10 -0.31 13.14
CA ARG A 1081 -23.82 0.64 12.29
C ARG A 1081 -23.31 0.42 10.88
N ALA A 1082 -23.98 -0.49 10.18
CA ALA A 1082 -24.11 -0.39 8.75
C ALA A 1082 -24.66 1.01 8.42
N ALA A 1083 -23.86 1.79 7.70
CA ALA A 1083 -24.34 2.77 6.73
C ALA A 1083 -23.89 2.25 5.37
#